data_AF-A0A0E3QM60-F1
#
_entry.id   AF-A0A0E3QM60-F1
#
_cell.length_a   1.000
_cell.length_b   1.000
_cell.length_c   1.000
_cell.angle_alpha   90.00
_cell.angle_beta   90.00
_cell.angle_gamma   90.00
#
_symmetry.space_group_name_H-M   'P 1'
#
loop_
_entity.id
_entity.type
_entity.pdbx_description
1 polymer ?
#
loop_
_entity_poly.entity_id
_entity_poly.type
_entity_poly.pdbx_seq_one_letter_code
_entity_poly.pdbx_strand_id
1 'polypeptide(L)'
;MNSAVANDVIIVAPGTYKENIYIGISGLVIKSSSGSPKDTKIVANDSSKYVIQIQNVNRVTIKGFNVSGGNHGIGLEGSTGSTLEDNVVHSNKNFSIYLANANNNILINNTMFNNTNGINLVFSDGNNISENKVFNDTIGSNTHNIFLNNSHNNNLQSNIVSDGEYGIAMRYSNNNNLTSNNASGNKKGIYLTLKSSANKLLGNLANSNLESGIILDNAGSGNNLINNTARLNSNNGIGLANSSNNYLTNNVASQNNKGIYLQSSASGNLLSGNIVNLNFQGIQLENAGSNNNLTGNTVNFNTNYGIYLVNSRNNFLLDNIALSDNKGIYIMSSNGNKISNNTLLDTITEGITLSLSNSNTLSRNSVYNNSFGIFLNSSDSNEISSNTITSARNYSIAMCAASNGNHVFNNYFNSKYNTRVRNASNDWNTTKTAGTSIAGGPYLGGNFWGTPSGEGHSQTKADNDSDGITEEIFSTANVTDYLPLVAVEAPVFPEANFSTNISSGPFPLTVQFTDTSQNAISLSWDFGDGNNSTAKNPVHIFYAVGTYTVNLTATNANGTKSKTADITVLDEEILPVANFTVNKTSGYYPLTVLFNDLSQNAISLSWDFGDGANSTEQNPVHTYSAAGTYTVRLTATNANGTSPAKTATITVTEESSSSGGSSHHSSGGGGGGGGSPEPQTNVQVKELSRAQVTNGKPVMFEFPNNVTCVVYVGFDAKKTAGKITTIAEQLKNKSPLVSALDSGEVYKYFNLWVGNSGFASSNNIENPVVCFKVEKSWLQDKKINQNSITLNRYNDNKWSQIPVKLLKEDSKYLYFTAETPGFSFFAIAGKAVEKEKVAEAKPSTNTSKLEKNSTVSETEPEQKTEQEAEKDKTTSIPGFEALYVVACLFMVFLHRRK
;
A
#
# COMPACT_ATOMS: atom_id res chain seq x y z
N MET A 1 -26.75 17.21 44.06
CA MET A 1 -26.10 18.50 43.73
C MET A 1 -25.75 19.29 44.98
N ASN A 2 -26.69 19.98 45.63
CA ASN A 2 -26.37 21.00 46.66
C ASN A 2 -25.58 20.50 47.89
N SER A 3 -25.57 19.19 48.17
CA SER A 3 -24.82 18.56 49.27
C SER A 3 -23.54 17.84 48.84
N ALA A 4 -23.16 17.91 47.55
CA ALA A 4 -21.98 17.22 47.02
C ALA A 4 -20.71 18.05 47.21
N VAL A 5 -19.56 17.39 47.27
CA VAL A 5 -18.22 17.98 47.33
C VAL A 5 -17.37 17.56 46.13
N ALA A 6 -16.20 18.18 45.97
CA ALA A 6 -15.35 17.92 44.81
C ALA A 6 -14.91 16.44 44.74
N ASN A 7 -15.00 15.86 43.53
CA ASN A 7 -14.75 14.44 43.23
C ASN A 7 -15.81 13.43 43.71
N ASP A 8 -16.99 13.87 44.20
CA ASP A 8 -18.10 12.96 44.50
C ASP A 8 -18.63 12.22 43.25
N VAL A 9 -19.09 10.98 43.47
CA VAL A 9 -19.79 10.17 42.46
C VAL A 9 -21.28 10.16 42.75
N ILE A 10 -22.06 10.86 41.93
CA ILE A 10 -23.52 10.93 42.01
C ILE A 10 -24.12 9.85 41.11
N ILE A 11 -24.71 8.83 41.71
CA ILE A 11 -25.40 7.74 41.01
C ILE A 11 -26.90 8.01 41.00
N VAL A 12 -27.50 8.11 39.81
CA VAL A 12 -28.93 8.42 39.62
C VAL A 12 -29.68 7.16 39.22
N ALA A 13 -30.77 6.85 39.93
CA ALA A 13 -31.61 5.68 39.65
C ALA A 13 -32.44 5.86 38.36
N PRO A 14 -32.99 4.77 37.77
CA PRO A 14 -33.92 4.87 36.65
C PRO A 14 -35.16 5.68 37.02
N GLY A 15 -35.60 6.55 36.11
CA GLY A 15 -36.69 7.49 36.37
C GLY A 15 -36.75 8.62 35.34
N THR A 16 -37.75 9.49 35.50
CA THR A 16 -37.85 10.76 34.76
C THR A 16 -37.81 11.91 35.75
N TYR A 17 -36.76 12.71 35.68
CA TYR A 17 -36.47 13.85 36.54
C TYR A 17 -36.80 15.13 35.78
N LYS A 18 -37.69 15.97 36.31
CA LYS A 18 -38.04 17.27 35.71
C LYS A 18 -37.31 18.40 36.43
N GLU A 19 -36.17 18.81 35.89
CA GLU A 19 -35.16 19.62 36.60
C GLU A 19 -34.36 20.48 35.60
N ASN A 20 -33.66 21.51 36.08
CA ASN A 20 -32.57 22.14 35.34
C ASN A 20 -31.31 22.11 36.22
N ILE A 21 -30.31 21.31 35.85
CA ILE A 21 -29.18 20.98 36.71
C ILE A 21 -28.04 21.96 36.50
N TYR A 22 -27.71 22.74 37.54
CA TYR A 22 -26.49 23.55 37.59
C TYR A 22 -25.34 22.80 38.28
N ILE A 23 -24.14 22.85 37.70
CA ILE A 23 -22.94 22.17 38.18
C ILE A 23 -21.81 23.19 38.32
N GLY A 24 -21.63 23.69 39.54
CA GLY A 24 -20.56 24.60 39.95
C GLY A 24 -19.54 23.96 40.89
N ILE A 25 -19.29 22.66 40.75
CA ILE A 25 -18.29 21.91 41.56
C ILE A 25 -17.44 21.04 40.61
N SER A 26 -16.11 21.15 40.73
CA SER A 26 -15.15 20.39 39.92
C SER A 26 -15.04 18.92 40.35
N GLY A 27 -14.65 18.05 39.41
CA GLY A 27 -14.38 16.63 39.66
C GLY A 27 -15.60 15.71 39.77
N LEU A 28 -16.83 16.24 39.77
CA LEU A 28 -18.04 15.45 39.96
C LEU A 28 -18.26 14.42 38.85
N VAL A 29 -18.55 13.17 39.22
CA VAL A 29 -18.96 12.12 38.28
C VAL A 29 -20.44 11.83 38.48
N ILE A 30 -21.28 12.31 37.56
CA ILE A 30 -22.73 12.11 37.58
C ILE A 30 -23.09 11.05 36.55
N LYS A 31 -23.75 9.96 36.96
CA LYS A 31 -24.06 8.84 36.06
C LYS A 31 -25.40 8.15 36.33
N SER A 32 -26.04 7.68 35.26
CA SER A 32 -27.16 6.73 35.35
C SER A 32 -26.69 5.40 35.96
N SER A 33 -27.46 4.85 36.90
CA SER A 33 -27.15 3.58 37.57
C SER A 33 -27.35 2.36 36.66
N SER A 34 -28.17 2.47 35.60
CA SER A 34 -28.30 1.43 34.57
C SER A 34 -27.21 1.51 33.51
N GLY A 35 -26.45 2.61 33.47
CA GLY A 35 -25.55 2.96 32.36
C GLY A 35 -26.28 3.30 31.04
N SER A 36 -27.61 3.18 30.99
CA SER A 36 -28.41 3.30 29.78
C SER A 36 -29.28 4.58 29.80
N PRO A 37 -29.16 5.45 28.78
CA PRO A 37 -30.01 6.64 28.62
C PRO A 37 -31.51 6.36 28.54
N LYS A 38 -31.92 5.14 28.16
CA LYS A 38 -33.35 4.83 27.97
C LYS A 38 -34.13 4.91 29.29
N ASP A 39 -33.44 4.66 30.40
CA ASP A 39 -34.06 4.41 31.71
C ASP A 39 -33.98 5.63 32.64
N THR A 40 -32.98 6.50 32.44
CA THR A 40 -32.72 7.67 33.30
C THR A 40 -32.78 8.96 32.48
N LYS A 41 -33.92 9.65 32.57
CA LYS A 41 -34.27 10.81 31.76
C LYS A 41 -34.26 12.08 32.60
N ILE A 42 -33.64 13.14 32.07
CA ILE A 42 -33.63 14.48 32.64
C ILE A 42 -34.31 15.40 31.63
N VAL A 43 -35.44 15.98 32.03
CA VAL A 43 -36.27 16.85 31.20
C VAL A 43 -36.28 18.24 31.83
N ALA A 44 -36.10 19.30 31.04
CA ALA A 44 -36.12 20.67 31.56
C ALA A 44 -37.39 20.96 32.38
N ASN A 45 -37.22 21.62 33.53
CA ASN A 45 -38.35 22.23 34.22
C ASN A 45 -38.75 23.57 33.58
N ASP A 46 -37.73 24.34 33.21
CA ASP A 46 -37.77 25.60 32.48
C ASP A 46 -37.08 25.44 31.11
N SER A 47 -37.86 25.50 30.04
CA SER A 47 -37.40 25.33 28.65
C SER A 47 -36.67 26.53 28.06
N SER A 48 -36.45 27.61 28.83
CA SER A 48 -35.58 28.74 28.43
C SER A 48 -34.10 28.51 28.76
N LYS A 49 -33.79 27.52 29.61
CA LYS A 49 -32.45 27.25 30.16
C LYS A 49 -31.80 26.00 29.57
N TYR A 50 -30.55 25.74 29.95
CA TYR A 50 -29.90 24.43 29.81
C TYR A 50 -30.67 23.36 30.60
N VAL A 51 -30.70 22.11 30.12
CA VAL A 51 -31.13 20.98 30.96
C VAL A 51 -30.04 20.62 31.97
N ILE A 52 -28.77 20.64 31.54
CA ILE A 52 -27.58 20.48 32.39
C ILE A 52 -26.57 21.58 32.01
N GLN A 53 -26.06 22.34 32.98
CA GLN A 53 -25.05 23.39 32.79
C GLN A 53 -23.84 23.14 33.69
N ILE A 54 -22.67 22.95 33.09
CA ILE A 54 -21.36 22.91 33.74
C ILE A 54 -20.74 24.29 33.51
N GLN A 55 -20.51 25.05 34.58
CA GLN A 55 -20.04 26.44 34.46
C GLN A 55 -18.83 26.72 35.37
N ASN A 56 -17.74 27.22 34.78
CA ASN A 56 -16.50 27.63 35.43
C ASN A 56 -15.86 26.55 36.34
N VAL A 57 -16.08 25.27 36.03
CA VAL A 57 -15.53 24.12 36.76
C VAL A 57 -15.01 23.02 35.84
N ASN A 58 -14.07 22.23 36.36
CA ASN A 58 -13.24 21.33 35.57
C ASN A 58 -13.48 19.85 35.94
N ARG A 59 -13.16 18.95 35.02
CA ARG A 59 -13.17 17.49 35.25
C ARG A 59 -14.52 16.93 35.72
N VAL A 60 -15.62 17.45 35.17
CA VAL A 60 -16.97 16.92 35.43
C VAL A 60 -17.31 15.84 34.41
N THR A 61 -17.81 14.68 34.86
CA THR A 61 -18.29 13.60 33.97
C THR A 61 -19.80 13.49 34.04
N ILE A 62 -20.47 13.48 32.87
CA ILE A 62 -21.90 13.20 32.71
C ILE A 62 -22.04 11.93 31.87
N LYS A 63 -22.57 10.84 32.46
CA LYS A 63 -22.67 9.54 31.79
C LYS A 63 -24.07 8.93 31.73
N GLY A 64 -24.48 8.52 30.53
CA GLY A 64 -25.59 7.58 30.32
C GLY A 64 -26.99 8.16 30.58
N PHE A 65 -27.20 9.46 30.34
CA PHE A 65 -28.49 10.12 30.51
C PHE A 65 -29.21 10.38 29.19
N ASN A 66 -30.54 10.34 29.21
CA ASN A 66 -31.38 11.01 28.20
C ASN A 66 -31.70 12.43 28.67
N VAL A 67 -31.52 13.44 27.80
CA VAL A 67 -31.52 14.86 28.17
C VAL A 67 -32.35 15.65 27.15
N SER A 68 -33.43 16.31 27.58
CA SER A 68 -34.38 16.93 26.64
C SER A 68 -35.21 18.12 27.17
N GLY A 69 -35.82 18.86 26.23
CA GLY A 69 -36.82 19.90 26.51
C GLY A 69 -36.27 21.27 26.91
N GLY A 70 -34.95 21.45 26.96
CA GLY A 70 -34.31 22.73 27.27
C GLY A 70 -34.23 23.67 26.07
N ASN A 71 -33.72 24.87 26.31
CA ASN A 71 -33.22 25.74 25.23
C ASN A 71 -31.92 25.18 24.66
N HIS A 72 -31.11 24.58 25.54
CA HIS A 72 -29.90 23.83 25.25
C HIS A 72 -29.98 22.51 26.02
N GLY A 73 -29.42 21.43 25.49
CA GLY A 73 -29.33 20.16 26.21
C GLY A 73 -28.28 20.21 27.33
N ILE A 74 -27.01 20.04 26.97
CA ILE A 74 -25.87 20.08 27.89
C ILE A 74 -24.96 21.25 27.53
N GLY A 75 -24.71 22.15 28.49
CA GLY A 75 -23.80 23.30 28.36
C GLY A 75 -22.49 23.09 29.12
N LEU A 76 -21.37 23.41 28.47
CA LEU A 76 -20.02 23.48 29.02
C LEU A 76 -19.50 24.92 28.81
N GLU A 77 -19.44 25.70 29.89
CA GLU A 77 -19.05 27.11 29.86
C GLU A 77 -17.83 27.33 30.76
N GLY A 78 -16.68 27.72 30.19
CA GLY A 78 -15.44 27.91 30.96
C GLY A 78 -14.86 26.64 31.59
N SER A 79 -15.26 25.45 31.11
CA SER A 79 -14.91 24.15 31.70
C SER A 79 -13.77 23.44 30.95
N THR A 80 -12.83 22.87 31.68
CA THR A 80 -11.68 22.11 31.13
C THR A 80 -11.65 20.67 31.61
N GLY A 81 -11.35 19.74 30.69
CA GLY A 81 -11.11 18.33 31.00
C GLY A 81 -12.35 17.54 31.47
N SER A 82 -13.55 18.03 31.16
CA SER A 82 -14.83 17.38 31.45
C SER A 82 -15.20 16.34 30.37
N THR A 83 -16.04 15.36 30.72
CA THR A 83 -16.40 14.24 29.84
C THR A 83 -17.92 14.10 29.71
N LEU A 84 -18.43 14.08 28.48
CA LEU A 84 -19.79 13.68 28.12
C LEU A 84 -19.74 12.33 27.41
N GLU A 85 -20.27 11.30 28.04
CA GLU A 85 -20.15 9.91 27.59
C GLU A 85 -21.51 9.20 27.55
N ASP A 86 -21.78 8.45 26.47
CA ASP A 86 -22.97 7.62 26.32
C ASP A 86 -24.32 8.36 26.49
N ASN A 87 -24.40 9.69 26.31
CA ASN A 87 -25.65 10.43 26.53
C ASN A 87 -26.54 10.52 25.26
N VAL A 88 -27.84 10.70 25.46
CA VAL A 88 -28.83 10.87 24.39
C VAL A 88 -29.53 12.23 24.54
N VAL A 89 -29.21 13.20 23.67
CA VAL A 89 -29.60 14.61 23.86
C VAL A 89 -30.51 15.11 22.74
N HIS A 90 -31.80 15.33 23.03
CA HIS A 90 -32.80 15.54 22.00
C HIS A 90 -33.88 16.56 22.34
N SER A 91 -34.59 17.07 21.32
CA SER A 91 -35.76 17.95 21.50
C SER A 91 -35.48 19.21 22.31
N ASN A 92 -34.31 19.82 22.12
CA ASN A 92 -33.93 21.11 22.70
C ASN A 92 -34.02 22.22 21.64
N LYS A 93 -34.40 23.43 22.07
CA LYS A 93 -34.79 24.54 21.17
C LYS A 93 -33.67 25.04 20.25
N ASN A 94 -32.41 24.92 20.65
CA ASN A 94 -31.27 25.47 19.89
C ASN A 94 -30.13 24.45 19.71
N PHE A 95 -29.36 24.17 20.76
CA PHE A 95 -28.18 23.29 20.69
C PHE A 95 -28.34 22.03 21.53
N SER A 96 -27.93 20.87 21.02
CA SER A 96 -27.83 19.63 21.81
C SER A 96 -26.72 19.76 22.86
N ILE A 97 -25.50 20.08 22.42
CA ILE A 97 -24.33 20.25 23.27
C ILE A 97 -23.63 21.56 22.87
N TYR A 98 -23.40 22.44 23.84
CA TYR A 98 -22.84 23.77 23.62
C TYR A 98 -21.57 23.95 24.48
N LEU A 99 -20.44 24.23 23.81
CA LEU A 99 -19.14 24.50 24.43
C LEU A 99 -18.77 25.98 24.17
N ALA A 100 -18.54 26.74 25.24
CA ALA A 100 -18.10 28.13 25.18
C ALA A 100 -16.92 28.39 26.12
N ASN A 101 -15.77 28.76 25.57
CA ASN A 101 -14.49 28.85 26.31
C ASN A 101 -14.15 27.54 27.05
N ALA A 102 -14.50 26.39 26.45
CA ALA A 102 -14.41 25.08 27.07
C ALA A 102 -13.37 24.21 26.34
N ASN A 103 -12.29 23.87 27.03
CA ASN A 103 -11.08 23.33 26.41
C ASN A 103 -10.76 21.90 26.87
N ASN A 104 -10.12 21.10 26.00
CA ASN A 104 -9.62 19.75 26.33
C ASN A 104 -10.70 18.80 26.91
N ASN A 105 -11.97 18.97 26.54
CA ASN A 105 -13.08 18.11 26.99
C ASN A 105 -13.26 16.91 26.05
N ILE A 106 -13.88 15.84 26.54
CA ILE A 106 -14.15 14.61 25.79
C ILE A 106 -15.65 14.45 25.58
N LEU A 107 -16.09 14.39 24.32
CA LEU A 107 -17.47 14.09 23.92
C LEU A 107 -17.43 12.76 23.16
N ILE A 108 -17.82 11.65 23.79
CA ILE A 108 -17.71 10.30 23.21
C ILE A 108 -19.04 9.52 23.21
N ASN A 109 -19.35 8.88 22.07
CA ASN A 109 -20.53 8.01 21.85
C ASN A 109 -21.89 8.65 22.21
N ASN A 110 -21.99 9.98 22.22
CA ASN A 110 -23.27 10.65 22.45
C ASN A 110 -24.15 10.59 21.18
N THR A 111 -25.46 10.49 21.35
CA THR A 111 -26.43 10.50 20.24
C THR A 111 -27.37 11.68 20.38
N MET A 112 -27.47 12.54 19.37
CA MET A 112 -28.26 13.77 19.43
C MET A 112 -29.15 13.94 18.21
N PHE A 113 -30.43 14.22 18.47
CA PHE A 113 -31.45 14.27 17.43
C PHE A 113 -32.58 15.25 17.74
N ASN A 114 -33.24 15.77 16.71
CA ASN A 114 -34.44 16.62 16.84
C ASN A 114 -34.15 17.92 17.63
N ASN A 115 -32.95 18.47 17.46
CA ASN A 115 -32.54 19.80 17.92
C ASN A 115 -32.29 20.68 16.67
N THR A 116 -32.19 22.01 16.81
CA THR A 116 -31.85 22.88 15.66
C THR A 116 -30.37 22.78 15.25
N ASN A 117 -29.48 22.55 16.20
CA ASN A 117 -28.05 22.37 16.02
C ASN A 117 -27.53 21.28 16.96
N GLY A 118 -26.48 20.56 16.54
CA GLY A 118 -25.91 19.45 17.28
C GLY A 118 -24.88 19.85 18.35
N ILE A 119 -23.60 19.62 18.05
CA ILE A 119 -22.47 20.09 18.86
C ILE A 119 -22.03 21.46 18.33
N ASN A 120 -21.87 22.44 19.21
CA ASN A 120 -21.36 23.77 18.85
C ASN A 120 -20.18 24.15 19.76
N LEU A 121 -19.03 24.45 19.17
CA LEU A 121 -17.81 24.89 19.85
C LEU A 121 -17.55 26.37 19.54
N VAL A 122 -17.40 27.18 20.57
CA VAL A 122 -17.14 28.62 20.49
C VAL A 122 -15.93 28.95 21.39
N PHE A 123 -14.83 29.45 20.80
CA PHE A 123 -13.56 29.66 21.51
C PHE A 123 -13.12 28.44 22.35
N SER A 124 -13.28 27.24 21.80
CA SER A 124 -13.20 25.97 22.53
C SER A 124 -12.19 25.05 21.87
N ASP A 125 -11.03 24.91 22.49
CA ASP A 125 -9.81 24.37 21.88
C ASP A 125 -9.38 23.02 22.47
N GLY A 126 -8.75 22.17 21.65
CA GLY A 126 -8.16 20.89 22.09
C GLY A 126 -9.17 19.81 22.50
N ASN A 127 -10.47 19.98 22.25
CA ASN A 127 -11.50 19.01 22.61
C ASN A 127 -11.43 17.77 21.71
N ASN A 128 -11.73 16.60 22.27
CA ASN A 128 -11.86 15.33 21.55
C ASN A 128 -13.34 14.96 21.40
N ILE A 129 -13.80 14.85 20.15
CA ILE A 129 -15.18 14.61 19.77
C ILE A 129 -15.19 13.30 18.97
N SER A 130 -15.54 12.18 19.59
CA SER A 130 -15.40 10.85 18.99
C SER A 130 -16.69 10.02 18.98
N GLU A 131 -16.94 9.30 17.89
CA GLU A 131 -18.02 8.30 17.76
C GLU A 131 -19.45 8.82 17.97
N ASN A 132 -19.66 10.14 18.04
CA ASN A 132 -20.96 10.75 18.27
C ASN A 132 -21.85 10.64 17.01
N LYS A 133 -23.17 10.56 17.22
CA LYS A 133 -24.18 10.46 16.16
C LYS A 133 -25.11 11.67 16.22
N VAL A 134 -25.20 12.43 15.13
CA VAL A 134 -25.89 13.72 15.15
C VAL A 134 -26.74 13.90 13.89
N PHE A 135 -28.07 13.85 14.04
CA PHE A 135 -29.02 13.88 12.93
C PHE A 135 -30.26 14.73 13.24
N ASN A 136 -30.67 15.61 12.34
CA ASN A 136 -31.77 16.55 12.60
C ASN A 136 -33.03 16.14 11.84
N ASP A 137 -34.22 16.29 12.45
CA ASP A 137 -35.52 15.97 11.79
C ASP A 137 -35.74 16.75 10.47
N THR A 138 -35.14 17.94 10.33
CA THR A 138 -35.35 18.84 9.20
C THR A 138 -34.09 19.67 8.89
N ILE A 139 -33.81 19.82 7.60
CA ILE A 139 -32.73 20.67 7.08
C ILE A 139 -33.20 22.14 7.13
N GLY A 140 -33.10 22.75 8.31
CA GLY A 140 -33.28 24.20 8.48
C GLY A 140 -32.09 25.00 7.94
N SER A 141 -32.30 26.28 7.61
CA SER A 141 -31.21 27.17 7.19
C SER A 141 -30.28 27.51 8.35
N ASN A 142 -28.97 27.57 8.07
CA ASN A 142 -27.90 27.72 9.06
C ASN A 142 -27.92 26.66 10.19
N THR A 143 -28.41 25.45 9.91
CA THR A 143 -28.32 24.31 10.84
C THR A 143 -27.01 23.56 10.67
N HIS A 144 -26.39 23.20 11.79
CA HIS A 144 -25.09 22.53 11.83
C HIS A 144 -25.14 21.30 12.77
N ASN A 145 -24.65 20.15 12.32
CA ASN A 145 -24.55 18.97 13.19
C ASN A 145 -23.32 19.07 14.11
N ILE A 146 -22.15 19.43 13.57
CA ILE A 146 -20.97 19.80 14.35
C ILE A 146 -20.40 21.11 13.80
N PHE A 147 -20.28 22.13 14.67
CA PHE A 147 -19.80 23.47 14.30
C PHE A 147 -18.63 23.92 15.17
N LEU A 148 -17.55 24.35 14.52
CA LEU A 148 -16.38 24.97 15.17
C LEU A 148 -16.30 26.46 14.80
N ASN A 149 -16.31 27.32 15.82
CA ASN A 149 -16.22 28.76 15.67
C ASN A 149 -15.03 29.29 16.47
N ASN A 150 -14.02 29.82 15.78
CA ASN A 150 -12.78 30.29 16.39
C ASN A 150 -12.19 29.25 17.37
N SER A 151 -12.19 27.98 16.95
CA SER A 151 -11.93 26.82 17.78
C SER A 151 -10.86 25.94 17.13
N HIS A 152 -9.80 25.60 17.89
CA HIS A 152 -8.52 25.14 17.36
C HIS A 152 -8.07 23.81 17.95
N ASN A 153 -7.20 23.11 17.22
CA ASN A 153 -6.51 21.89 17.69
C ASN A 153 -7.46 20.76 18.12
N ASN A 154 -8.76 20.82 17.82
CA ASN A 154 -9.75 19.81 18.20
C ASN A 154 -9.59 18.55 17.35
N ASN A 155 -9.89 17.39 17.93
CA ASN A 155 -9.95 16.10 17.22
C ASN A 155 -11.41 15.67 17.04
N LEU A 156 -11.82 15.44 15.79
CA LEU A 156 -13.13 14.91 15.41
C LEU A 156 -12.89 13.55 14.77
N GLN A 157 -13.23 12.46 15.46
CA GLN A 157 -12.92 11.10 15.03
C GLN A 157 -14.17 10.21 14.93
N SER A 158 -14.39 9.55 13.79
CA SER A 158 -15.44 8.54 13.60
C SER A 158 -16.89 9.01 13.90
N ASN A 159 -17.17 10.32 13.91
CA ASN A 159 -18.52 10.83 14.13
C ASN A 159 -19.40 10.59 12.89
N ILE A 160 -20.70 10.42 13.10
CA ILE A 160 -21.70 10.26 12.04
C ILE A 160 -22.64 11.46 12.09
N VAL A 161 -22.73 12.23 10.98
CA VAL A 161 -23.55 13.45 10.89
C VAL A 161 -24.42 13.46 9.64
N SER A 162 -25.71 13.76 9.82
CA SER A 162 -26.68 13.79 8.72
C SER A 162 -27.78 14.85 8.89
N ASP A 163 -28.46 15.16 7.80
CA ASP A 163 -29.72 15.92 7.79
C ASP A 163 -29.62 17.38 8.31
N GLY A 164 -28.43 17.96 8.33
CA GLY A 164 -28.21 19.40 8.53
C GLY A 164 -27.97 20.17 7.22
N GLU A 165 -27.94 21.51 7.28
CA GLU A 165 -27.36 22.28 6.17
C GLU A 165 -25.85 22.01 6.08
N TYR A 166 -25.19 21.88 7.23
CA TYR A 166 -23.76 21.58 7.34
C TYR A 166 -23.53 20.40 8.30
N GLY A 167 -22.96 19.30 7.78
CA GLY A 167 -22.58 18.15 8.59
C GLY A 167 -21.46 18.50 9.59
N ILE A 168 -20.26 18.77 9.10
CA ILE A 168 -19.17 19.35 9.89
C ILE A 168 -18.76 20.69 9.27
N ALA A 169 -18.93 21.79 10.01
CA ALA A 169 -18.55 23.12 9.55
C ALA A 169 -17.57 23.81 10.49
N MET A 170 -16.66 24.60 9.93
CA MET A 170 -15.68 25.36 10.71
C MET A 170 -15.38 26.74 10.11
N ARG A 171 -15.33 27.76 10.98
CA ARG A 171 -14.97 29.15 10.62
C ARG A 171 -13.92 29.71 11.58
N TYR A 172 -12.95 30.46 11.06
CA TYR A 172 -11.79 30.97 11.82
C TYR A 172 -11.08 29.89 12.67
N SER A 173 -11.15 28.63 12.25
CA SER A 173 -10.82 27.47 13.08
C SER A 173 -9.68 26.70 12.43
N ASN A 174 -8.61 26.47 13.17
CA ASN A 174 -7.31 26.07 12.62
C ASN A 174 -6.75 24.82 13.31
N ASN A 175 -5.87 24.10 12.61
CA ASN A 175 -5.17 22.91 13.12
C ASN A 175 -6.07 21.75 13.60
N ASN A 176 -7.37 21.76 13.28
CA ASN A 176 -8.29 20.71 13.70
C ASN A 176 -8.07 19.43 12.86
N ASN A 177 -8.20 18.27 13.51
CA ASN A 177 -8.05 16.96 12.89
C ASN A 177 -9.44 16.33 12.71
N LEU A 178 -9.84 16.05 11.47
CA LEU A 178 -11.06 15.33 11.12
C LEU A 178 -10.64 13.97 10.55
N THR A 179 -10.83 12.89 11.31
CA THR A 179 -10.40 11.54 10.94
C THR A 179 -11.59 10.58 10.84
N SER A 180 -11.79 9.96 9.68
CA SER A 180 -12.78 8.90 9.46
C SER A 180 -14.25 9.24 9.81
N ASN A 181 -14.63 10.52 9.84
CA ASN A 181 -16.02 10.93 10.06
C ASN A 181 -16.88 10.62 8.83
N ASN A 182 -18.18 10.37 9.02
CA ASN A 182 -19.15 10.19 7.96
C ASN A 182 -20.18 11.33 7.96
N ALA A 183 -20.12 12.19 6.94
CA ALA A 183 -21.06 13.28 6.70
C ALA A 183 -21.90 12.99 5.45
N SER A 184 -23.15 12.58 5.65
CA SER A 184 -24.04 12.11 4.57
C SER A 184 -25.47 12.60 4.73
N GLY A 185 -26.18 12.90 3.64
CA GLY A 185 -27.56 13.41 3.66
C GLY A 185 -27.70 14.90 4.04
N ASN A 186 -26.60 15.56 4.40
CA ASN A 186 -26.57 17.01 4.65
C ASN A 186 -26.71 17.78 3.33
N LYS A 187 -26.92 19.09 3.36
CA LYS A 187 -26.73 19.92 2.14
C LYS A 187 -25.25 19.96 1.74
N LYS A 188 -24.38 20.30 2.69
CA LYS A 188 -22.91 20.23 2.56
C LYS A 188 -22.34 19.29 3.63
N GLY A 189 -21.55 18.29 3.22
CA GLY A 189 -20.98 17.29 4.12
C GLY A 189 -19.96 17.88 5.10
N ILE A 190 -18.85 18.40 4.57
CA ILE A 190 -17.79 19.07 5.35
C ILE A 190 -17.51 20.45 4.73
N TYR A 191 -17.50 21.50 5.56
CA TYR A 191 -17.43 22.89 5.11
C TYR A 191 -16.38 23.71 5.89
N LEU A 192 -15.32 24.10 5.20
CA LEU A 192 -14.24 24.95 5.72
C LEU A 192 -14.42 26.36 5.16
N THR A 193 -14.56 27.36 6.02
CA THR A 193 -14.76 28.74 5.59
C THR A 193 -14.01 29.76 6.43
N LEU A 194 -14.06 31.04 6.02
CA LEU A 194 -13.59 32.22 6.75
C LEU A 194 -12.19 31.99 7.37
N LYS A 195 -11.20 31.80 6.50
CA LYS A 195 -9.77 31.66 6.84
C LYS A 195 -9.40 30.52 7.80
N SER A 196 -10.28 29.52 7.97
CA SER A 196 -9.91 28.24 8.57
C SER A 196 -8.74 27.59 7.81
N SER A 197 -7.63 27.37 8.52
CA SER A 197 -6.30 27.05 7.98
C SER A 197 -5.69 25.82 8.63
N ALA A 198 -4.75 25.15 7.94
CA ALA A 198 -3.96 24.04 8.49
C ALA A 198 -4.75 22.84 9.05
N ASN A 199 -6.05 22.71 8.73
CA ASN A 199 -6.87 21.58 9.19
C ASN A 199 -6.57 20.30 8.39
N LYS A 200 -6.55 19.15 9.07
CA LYS A 200 -6.24 17.82 8.48
C LYS A 200 -7.53 17.03 8.35
N LEU A 201 -7.96 16.74 7.11
CA LEU A 201 -9.11 15.89 6.80
C LEU A 201 -8.55 14.56 6.27
N LEU A 202 -8.56 13.51 7.10
CA LEU A 202 -8.02 12.18 6.79
C LEU A 202 -9.13 11.12 6.70
N GLY A 203 -9.30 10.52 5.52
CA GLY A 203 -10.16 9.33 5.35
C GLY A 203 -11.65 9.54 5.64
N ASN A 204 -12.15 10.77 5.63
CA ASN A 204 -13.56 11.07 5.88
C ASN A 204 -14.44 10.67 4.68
N LEU A 205 -15.69 10.34 4.98
CA LEU A 205 -16.74 10.04 4.00
C LEU A 205 -17.68 11.25 3.92
N ALA A 206 -17.80 11.85 2.74
CA ALA A 206 -18.63 13.02 2.48
C ALA A 206 -19.60 12.69 1.33
N ASN A 207 -20.52 11.78 1.60
CA ASN A 207 -21.24 11.01 0.58
C ASN A 207 -22.74 11.28 0.58
N SER A 208 -23.37 11.27 -0.60
CA SER A 208 -24.83 11.42 -0.75
C SER A 208 -25.39 12.68 -0.07
N ASN A 209 -24.65 13.80 -0.12
CA ASN A 209 -25.11 15.10 0.35
C ASN A 209 -25.89 15.82 -0.78
N LEU A 210 -26.94 16.56 -0.39
CA LEU A 210 -27.93 17.15 -1.29
C LEU A 210 -27.36 18.24 -2.20
N GLU A 211 -26.20 18.82 -1.88
CA GLU A 211 -25.40 19.65 -2.79
C GLU A 211 -23.96 19.14 -2.92
N SER A 212 -23.17 19.04 -1.84
CA SER A 212 -21.72 18.82 -1.99
C SER A 212 -21.07 18.06 -0.85
N GLY A 213 -20.02 17.30 -1.18
CA GLY A 213 -19.23 16.51 -0.23
C GLY A 213 -18.36 17.39 0.67
N ILE A 214 -17.20 17.81 0.18
CA ILE A 214 -16.24 18.64 0.93
C ILE A 214 -16.06 19.98 0.22
N ILE A 215 -16.26 21.10 0.93
CA ILE A 215 -16.16 22.45 0.38
C ILE A 215 -15.21 23.30 1.22
N LEU A 216 -14.24 23.93 0.55
CA LEU A 216 -13.39 25.00 1.07
C LEU A 216 -13.83 26.31 0.39
N ASP A 217 -14.45 27.21 1.14
CA ASP A 217 -15.06 28.45 0.63
C ASP A 217 -14.53 29.65 1.41
N ASN A 218 -13.66 30.46 0.79
CA ASN A 218 -12.89 31.50 1.46
C ASN A 218 -12.05 30.96 2.65
N ALA A 219 -11.66 29.69 2.57
CA ALA A 219 -10.77 29.04 3.54
C ALA A 219 -9.36 29.67 3.52
N GLY A 220 -8.54 29.27 4.48
CA GLY A 220 -7.13 29.63 4.52
C GLY A 220 -6.27 28.71 3.66
N SER A 221 -4.98 28.68 3.98
CA SER A 221 -3.98 27.79 3.38
C SER A 221 -3.67 26.60 4.28
N GLY A 222 -2.94 25.62 3.74
CA GLY A 222 -2.43 24.48 4.49
C GLY A 222 -3.48 23.44 4.89
N ASN A 223 -4.73 23.55 4.46
CA ASN A 223 -5.71 22.50 4.73
C ASN A 223 -5.36 21.27 3.88
N ASN A 224 -5.29 20.11 4.54
CA ASN A 224 -4.79 18.85 3.98
C ASN A 224 -5.93 17.83 3.88
N LEU A 225 -6.40 17.57 2.67
CA LEU A 225 -7.43 16.58 2.36
C LEU A 225 -6.73 15.32 1.85
N ILE A 226 -6.65 14.29 2.69
CA ILE A 226 -5.92 13.04 2.42
C ILE A 226 -6.89 11.84 2.48
N ASN A 227 -6.91 11.03 1.42
CA ASN A 227 -7.69 9.78 1.32
C ASN A 227 -9.22 9.93 1.55
N ASN A 228 -9.80 11.13 1.49
CA ASN A 228 -11.23 11.31 1.71
C ASN A 228 -12.03 10.79 0.51
N THR A 229 -13.26 10.35 0.76
CA THR A 229 -14.21 9.96 -0.29
C THR A 229 -15.37 10.95 -0.32
N ALA A 230 -15.68 11.49 -1.49
CA ALA A 230 -16.87 12.30 -1.74
C ALA A 230 -17.63 11.77 -2.97
N ARG A 231 -18.64 10.93 -2.72
CA ARG A 231 -19.45 10.31 -3.79
C ARG A 231 -20.94 10.62 -3.73
N LEU A 232 -21.61 10.55 -4.88
CA LEU A 232 -23.07 10.66 -5.01
C LEU A 232 -23.65 12.01 -4.52
N ASN A 233 -22.85 13.07 -4.49
CA ASN A 233 -23.32 14.41 -4.14
C ASN A 233 -23.88 15.10 -5.39
N SER A 234 -25.01 15.81 -5.28
CA SER A 234 -25.73 16.31 -6.47
C SER A 234 -24.94 17.33 -7.29
N ASN A 235 -24.03 18.09 -6.65
CA ASN A 235 -23.18 19.08 -7.27
C ASN A 235 -21.69 18.70 -7.19
N ASN A 236 -20.95 19.14 -6.17
CA ASN A 236 -19.49 18.93 -6.10
C ASN A 236 -19.11 17.76 -5.20
N GLY A 237 -18.18 16.92 -5.63
CA GLY A 237 -17.47 16.00 -4.74
C GLY A 237 -16.58 16.78 -3.78
N ILE A 238 -15.56 17.46 -4.33
CA ILE A 238 -14.68 18.38 -3.58
C ILE A 238 -14.64 19.74 -4.29
N GLY A 239 -14.89 20.83 -3.59
CA GLY A 239 -14.92 22.19 -4.15
C GLY A 239 -14.05 23.20 -3.40
N LEU A 240 -13.27 24.00 -4.13
CA LEU A 240 -12.39 25.07 -3.62
C LEU A 240 -12.78 26.41 -4.27
N ALA A 241 -13.29 27.34 -3.48
CA ALA A 241 -13.63 28.70 -3.89
C ALA A 241 -12.81 29.73 -3.09
N ASN A 242 -12.10 30.63 -3.78
CA ASN A 242 -11.24 31.66 -3.16
C ASN A 242 -10.33 31.11 -2.03
N SER A 243 -9.84 29.89 -2.23
CA SER A 243 -9.08 29.10 -1.26
C SER A 243 -7.79 28.64 -1.95
N SER A 244 -6.65 28.94 -1.36
CA SER A 244 -5.34 28.90 -2.03
C SER A 244 -4.29 28.25 -1.15
N ASN A 245 -3.31 27.59 -1.78
CA ASN A 245 -2.24 26.83 -1.12
C ASN A 245 -2.77 25.72 -0.19
N ASN A 246 -3.74 24.93 -0.67
CA ASN A 246 -4.28 23.74 0.00
C ASN A 246 -3.91 22.45 -0.75
N TYR A 247 -3.99 21.31 -0.07
CA TYR A 247 -3.44 20.03 -0.54
C TYR A 247 -4.54 18.97 -0.61
N LEU A 248 -4.79 18.42 -1.80
CA LEU A 248 -5.74 17.33 -2.06
C LEU A 248 -4.94 16.12 -2.55
N THR A 249 -4.72 15.15 -1.66
CA THR A 249 -3.91 13.96 -1.93
C THR A 249 -4.74 12.68 -1.85
N ASN A 250 -4.73 11.88 -2.92
CA ASN A 250 -5.34 10.53 -2.98
C ASN A 250 -6.85 10.47 -2.64
N ASN A 251 -7.60 11.56 -2.80
CA ASN A 251 -9.04 11.57 -2.54
C ASN A 251 -9.81 10.90 -3.68
N VAL A 252 -10.99 10.37 -3.38
CA VAL A 252 -11.92 9.76 -4.35
C VAL A 252 -13.14 10.66 -4.52
N ALA A 253 -13.31 11.23 -5.71
CA ALA A 253 -14.44 12.10 -6.05
C ALA A 253 -15.25 11.49 -7.20
N SER A 254 -16.29 10.71 -6.85
CA SER A 254 -16.97 9.81 -7.79
C SER A 254 -18.48 10.03 -7.90
N GLN A 255 -19.06 9.99 -9.10
CA GLN A 255 -20.52 10.04 -9.30
C GLN A 255 -21.18 11.34 -8.78
N ASN A 256 -20.52 12.48 -8.96
CA ASN A 256 -21.04 13.83 -8.68
C ASN A 256 -21.28 14.60 -10.00
N ASN A 257 -21.86 15.80 -9.97
CA ASN A 257 -21.90 16.67 -11.16
C ASN A 257 -20.49 17.20 -11.50
N LYS A 258 -19.76 17.73 -10.52
CA LYS A 258 -18.33 18.06 -10.63
C LYS A 258 -17.54 17.22 -9.62
N GLY A 259 -16.54 16.47 -10.07
CA GLY A 259 -15.72 15.63 -9.20
C GLY A 259 -14.87 16.48 -8.26
N ILE A 260 -13.87 17.18 -8.82
CA ILE A 260 -13.10 18.21 -8.10
C ILE A 260 -13.25 19.54 -8.83
N TYR A 261 -13.59 20.61 -8.11
CA TYR A 261 -13.92 21.92 -8.69
C TYR A 261 -13.15 23.06 -8.02
N LEU A 262 -12.32 23.78 -8.79
CA LEU A 262 -11.56 24.96 -8.34
C LEU A 262 -12.11 26.22 -9.03
N GLN A 263 -12.44 27.25 -8.25
CA GLN A 263 -13.03 28.48 -8.79
C GLN A 263 -12.60 29.75 -8.04
N SER A 264 -12.97 30.91 -8.61
CA SER A 264 -12.89 32.22 -7.97
C SER A 264 -11.50 32.55 -7.43
N SER A 265 -10.50 32.56 -8.33
CA SER A 265 -9.09 32.88 -8.02
C SER A 265 -8.38 31.94 -7.04
N ALA A 266 -8.93 30.75 -6.77
CA ALA A 266 -8.21 29.66 -6.09
C ALA A 266 -6.85 29.41 -6.78
N SER A 267 -5.75 29.51 -6.03
CA SER A 267 -4.37 29.56 -6.55
C SER A 267 -3.42 28.66 -5.75
N GLY A 268 -2.35 28.17 -6.36
CA GLY A 268 -1.28 27.45 -5.66
C GLY A 268 -1.70 26.12 -5.00
N ASN A 269 -2.88 25.58 -5.31
CA ASN A 269 -3.36 24.33 -4.71
C ASN A 269 -2.71 23.12 -5.39
N LEU A 270 -2.38 22.09 -4.61
CA LEU A 270 -1.82 20.82 -5.12
C LEU A 270 -2.87 19.72 -5.09
N LEU A 271 -3.22 19.20 -6.27
CA LEU A 271 -4.07 18.04 -6.46
C LEU A 271 -3.17 16.89 -6.92
N SER A 272 -2.89 15.94 -6.02
CA SER A 272 -1.99 14.81 -6.26
C SER A 272 -2.68 13.45 -6.10
N GLY A 273 -2.54 12.57 -7.09
CA GLY A 273 -2.97 11.16 -6.99
C GLY A 273 -4.47 10.92 -6.79
N ASN A 274 -5.33 11.93 -6.98
CA ASN A 274 -6.77 11.78 -6.75
C ASN A 274 -7.43 10.93 -7.85
N ILE A 275 -8.48 10.20 -7.49
CA ILE A 275 -9.31 9.39 -8.41
C ILE A 275 -10.64 10.12 -8.61
N VAL A 276 -10.93 10.54 -9.84
CA VAL A 276 -12.05 11.45 -10.14
C VAL A 276 -12.87 10.91 -11.30
N ASN A 277 -13.93 10.15 -10.99
CA ASN A 277 -14.54 9.25 -11.97
C ASN A 277 -16.08 9.20 -11.97
N LEU A 278 -16.65 8.80 -13.10
CA LEU A 278 -18.10 8.65 -13.29
C LEU A 278 -18.91 9.94 -13.00
N ASN A 279 -18.28 11.11 -13.03
CA ASN A 279 -18.94 12.42 -12.83
C ASN A 279 -19.51 12.95 -14.17
N PHE A 280 -20.21 14.09 -14.13
CA PHE A 280 -20.45 14.86 -15.36
C PHE A 280 -19.16 15.57 -15.82
N GLN A 281 -18.51 16.30 -14.91
CA GLN A 281 -17.16 16.84 -15.05
C GLN A 281 -16.21 16.18 -14.05
N GLY A 282 -15.03 15.75 -14.51
CA GLY A 282 -13.98 15.20 -13.64
C GLY A 282 -13.34 16.29 -12.77
N ILE A 283 -12.21 16.84 -13.20
CA ILE A 283 -11.55 17.97 -12.55
C ILE A 283 -11.81 19.25 -13.36
N GLN A 284 -12.46 20.25 -12.77
CA GLN A 284 -12.72 21.53 -13.42
C GLN A 284 -12.05 22.70 -12.68
N LEU A 285 -11.36 23.56 -13.43
CA LEU A 285 -10.86 24.87 -13.01
C LEU A 285 -11.66 25.96 -13.75
N GLU A 286 -12.37 26.83 -13.05
CA GLU A 286 -13.28 27.83 -13.65
C GLU A 286 -13.04 29.22 -13.05
N ASN A 287 -12.39 30.09 -13.82
CA ASN A 287 -11.81 31.35 -13.32
C ASN A 287 -10.87 31.09 -12.12
N ALA A 288 -10.13 29.97 -12.16
CA ALA A 288 -9.09 29.65 -11.18
C ALA A 288 -7.89 30.58 -11.40
N GLY A 289 -7.14 30.82 -10.32
CA GLY A 289 -5.91 31.60 -10.38
C GLY A 289 -4.75 30.79 -10.95
N SER A 290 -3.53 31.19 -10.60
CA SER A 290 -2.29 30.56 -11.09
C SER A 290 -1.73 29.51 -10.13
N ASN A 291 -0.76 28.76 -10.63
CA ASN A 291 0.07 27.82 -9.88
C ASN A 291 -0.69 26.65 -9.22
N ASN A 292 -1.95 26.39 -9.59
CA ASN A 292 -2.59 25.15 -9.21
C ASN A 292 -1.90 24.01 -9.99
N ASN A 293 -1.50 22.96 -9.28
CA ASN A 293 -0.76 21.83 -9.81
C ASN A 293 -1.59 20.55 -9.68
N LEU A 294 -1.99 20.00 -10.81
CA LEU A 294 -2.69 18.73 -10.95
C LEU A 294 -1.63 17.72 -11.38
N THR A 295 -1.11 16.92 -10.46
CA THR A 295 -0.06 15.92 -10.71
C THR A 295 -0.54 14.49 -10.45
N GLY A 296 -0.35 13.58 -11.41
CA GLY A 296 -0.60 12.14 -11.22
C GLY A 296 -2.05 11.75 -10.90
N ASN A 297 -3.04 12.60 -11.18
CA ASN A 297 -4.45 12.28 -10.91
C ASN A 297 -4.99 11.33 -11.99
N THR A 298 -5.89 10.42 -11.60
CA THR A 298 -6.63 9.56 -12.53
C THR A 298 -8.04 10.11 -12.69
N VAL A 299 -8.36 10.63 -13.87
CA VAL A 299 -9.72 10.95 -14.28
C VAL A 299 -10.20 9.85 -15.24
N ASN A 300 -11.39 9.30 -15.02
CA ASN A 300 -11.95 8.34 -15.99
C ASN A 300 -13.47 8.21 -15.99
N PHE A 301 -14.01 7.84 -17.15
CA PHE A 301 -15.43 7.63 -17.40
C PHE A 301 -16.32 8.85 -17.04
N ASN A 302 -15.78 10.06 -17.05
CA ASN A 302 -16.55 11.28 -16.85
C ASN A 302 -17.28 11.64 -18.17
N THR A 303 -18.57 11.99 -18.05
CA THR A 303 -19.48 11.99 -19.22
C THR A 303 -19.37 13.22 -20.11
N ASN A 304 -18.60 14.24 -19.73
CA ASN A 304 -18.31 15.41 -20.56
C ASN A 304 -16.80 15.73 -20.67
N TYR A 305 -16.15 16.23 -19.61
CA TYR A 305 -14.71 16.49 -19.58
C TYR A 305 -14.00 15.70 -18.45
N GLY A 306 -12.84 15.11 -18.73
CA GLY A 306 -11.94 14.53 -17.73
C GLY A 306 -11.22 15.62 -16.92
N ILE A 307 -10.47 16.50 -17.59
CA ILE A 307 -9.94 17.75 -17.04
C ILE A 307 -10.40 18.94 -17.90
N TYR A 308 -10.95 19.98 -17.27
CA TYR A 308 -11.51 21.16 -17.94
C TYR A 308 -11.00 22.47 -17.32
N LEU A 309 -10.30 23.29 -18.10
CA LEU A 309 -9.86 24.63 -17.70
C LEU A 309 -10.68 25.70 -18.43
N VAL A 310 -11.23 26.66 -17.69
CA VAL A 310 -11.99 27.80 -18.21
C VAL A 310 -11.45 29.09 -17.60
N ASN A 311 -11.12 30.08 -18.44
CA ASN A 311 -10.59 31.40 -18.03
C ASN A 311 -9.40 31.34 -17.05
N SER A 312 -8.66 30.23 -17.02
CA SER A 312 -7.66 29.89 -15.99
C SER A 312 -6.25 29.96 -16.59
N ARG A 313 -5.29 30.53 -15.85
CA ARG A 313 -3.96 30.86 -16.41
C ARG A 313 -2.81 30.38 -15.55
N ASN A 314 -1.72 30.00 -16.19
CA ASN A 314 -0.46 29.61 -15.54
C ASN A 314 -0.63 28.47 -14.52
N ASN A 315 -1.38 27.42 -14.89
CA ASN A 315 -1.56 26.20 -14.10
C ASN A 315 -0.82 25.01 -14.72
N PHE A 316 -0.59 23.96 -13.91
CA PHE A 316 0.21 22.79 -14.27
C PHE A 316 -0.66 21.53 -14.27
N LEU A 317 -0.70 20.83 -15.40
CA LEU A 317 -1.33 19.51 -15.57
C LEU A 317 -0.19 18.54 -15.92
N LEU A 318 0.30 17.81 -14.91
CA LEU A 318 1.47 16.96 -14.99
C LEU A 318 1.10 15.49 -14.73
N ASP A 319 1.61 14.55 -15.51
CA ASP A 319 1.56 13.11 -15.21
C ASP A 319 0.14 12.50 -15.03
N ASN A 320 -0.93 13.23 -15.39
CA ASN A 320 -2.31 12.78 -15.16
C ASN A 320 -2.73 11.74 -16.19
N ILE A 321 -3.67 10.89 -15.80
CA ILE A 321 -4.21 9.81 -16.63
C ILE A 321 -5.70 10.09 -16.89
N ALA A 322 -6.10 10.20 -18.15
CA ALA A 322 -7.49 10.35 -18.59
C ALA A 322 -7.92 9.13 -19.41
N LEU A 323 -8.94 8.40 -18.97
CA LEU A 323 -9.38 7.12 -19.58
C LEU A 323 -10.88 7.14 -19.89
N SER A 324 -11.24 6.90 -21.15
CA SER A 324 -12.64 6.71 -21.58
C SER A 324 -13.60 7.87 -21.22
N ASP A 325 -13.07 9.05 -20.89
CA ASP A 325 -13.85 10.28 -20.74
C ASP A 325 -14.40 10.72 -22.12
N ASN A 326 -15.49 11.49 -22.13
CA ASN A 326 -16.03 11.99 -23.40
C ASN A 326 -15.03 12.93 -24.12
N LYS A 327 -14.31 13.75 -23.35
CA LYS A 327 -13.12 14.53 -23.76
C LYS A 327 -12.07 14.44 -22.65
N GLY A 328 -10.81 14.24 -23.01
CA GLY A 328 -9.73 14.04 -22.04
C GLY A 328 -9.33 15.32 -21.31
N ILE A 329 -8.60 16.20 -21.99
CA ILE A 329 -8.15 17.51 -21.48
C ILE A 329 -8.68 18.62 -22.39
N TYR A 330 -9.54 19.49 -21.87
CA TYR A 330 -10.11 20.61 -22.61
C TYR A 330 -9.74 21.95 -21.95
N ILE A 331 -9.17 22.85 -22.73
CA ILE A 331 -8.63 24.15 -22.28
C ILE A 331 -9.37 25.25 -23.05
N MET A 332 -10.13 26.10 -22.35
CA MET A 332 -10.98 27.14 -22.93
C MET A 332 -10.64 28.52 -22.36
N SER A 333 -10.38 29.51 -23.23
CA SER A 333 -10.03 30.88 -22.84
C SER A 333 -8.87 30.97 -21.82
N SER A 334 -7.97 29.98 -21.84
CA SER A 334 -7.06 29.64 -20.76
C SER A 334 -5.61 29.61 -21.27
N ASN A 335 -4.76 30.46 -20.71
CA ASN A 335 -3.46 30.82 -21.30
C ASN A 335 -2.28 30.51 -20.38
N GLY A 336 -1.10 30.25 -20.95
CA GLY A 336 0.13 30.05 -20.16
C GLY A 336 0.18 28.76 -19.34
N ASN A 337 -0.76 27.82 -19.55
CA ASN A 337 -0.81 26.57 -18.80
C ASN A 337 0.18 25.55 -19.38
N LYS A 338 0.72 24.68 -18.52
CA LYS A 338 1.66 23.61 -18.91
C LYS A 338 1.00 22.25 -18.75
N ILE A 339 0.80 21.57 -19.88
CA ILE A 339 0.20 20.23 -19.98
C ILE A 339 1.33 19.27 -20.36
N SER A 340 1.90 18.54 -19.40
CA SER A 340 3.07 17.68 -19.66
C SER A 340 2.97 16.27 -19.08
N ASN A 341 3.49 15.29 -19.81
CA ASN A 341 3.56 13.87 -19.41
C ASN A 341 2.21 13.20 -19.11
N ASN A 342 1.08 13.77 -19.55
CA ASN A 342 -0.25 13.20 -19.33
C ASN A 342 -0.53 12.06 -20.31
N THR A 343 -1.27 11.03 -19.88
CA THR A 343 -1.69 9.89 -20.70
C THR A 343 -3.20 9.95 -20.96
N LEU A 344 -3.61 9.90 -22.24
CA LEU A 344 -4.98 10.05 -22.69
C LEU A 344 -5.40 8.87 -23.57
N LEU A 345 -6.30 8.02 -23.08
CA LEU A 345 -6.68 6.76 -23.70
C LEU A 345 -8.19 6.68 -23.95
N ASP A 346 -8.57 6.24 -25.15
CA ASP A 346 -9.94 5.87 -25.55
C ASP A 346 -11.02 6.95 -25.34
N THR A 347 -10.65 8.24 -25.32
CA THR A 347 -11.64 9.32 -25.15
C THR A 347 -12.60 9.38 -26.34
N ILE A 348 -13.87 9.64 -26.07
CA ILE A 348 -14.93 9.45 -27.08
C ILE A 348 -14.76 10.45 -28.24
N THR A 349 -14.56 11.73 -27.94
CA THR A 349 -14.56 12.82 -28.94
C THR A 349 -13.22 13.54 -29.11
N GLU A 350 -12.50 13.88 -28.04
CA GLU A 350 -11.30 14.73 -28.13
C GLU A 350 -10.25 14.36 -27.07
N GLY A 351 -8.99 14.17 -27.47
CA GLY A 351 -7.86 13.95 -26.58
C GLY A 351 -7.48 15.23 -25.82
N ILE A 352 -6.61 16.06 -26.41
CA ILE A 352 -6.27 17.40 -25.91
C ILE A 352 -6.85 18.46 -26.85
N THR A 353 -7.63 19.40 -26.32
CA THR A 353 -8.19 20.51 -27.10
C THR A 353 -7.86 21.86 -26.47
N LEU A 354 -7.35 22.79 -27.28
CA LEU A 354 -7.21 24.21 -26.97
C LEU A 354 -8.27 25.00 -27.74
N SER A 355 -9.05 25.82 -27.04
CA SER A 355 -10.09 26.67 -27.62
C SER A 355 -9.96 28.09 -27.08
N LEU A 356 -9.72 29.10 -27.94
CA LEU A 356 -9.43 30.49 -27.54
C LEU A 356 -8.27 30.60 -26.52
N SER A 357 -7.30 29.69 -26.58
CA SER A 357 -6.35 29.42 -25.51
C SER A 357 -4.90 29.53 -26.00
N ASN A 358 -4.18 30.54 -25.52
CA ASN A 358 -2.92 30.99 -26.13
C ASN A 358 -1.71 30.79 -25.20
N SER A 359 -0.52 30.65 -25.79
CA SER A 359 0.75 30.54 -25.06
C SER A 359 0.84 29.39 -24.04
N ASN A 360 0.11 28.29 -24.26
CA ASN A 360 0.22 27.08 -23.47
C ASN A 360 1.37 26.18 -23.99
N THR A 361 1.94 25.34 -23.13
CA THR A 361 2.97 24.35 -23.49
C THR A 361 2.42 22.94 -23.32
N LEU A 362 2.35 22.17 -24.42
CA LEU A 362 1.93 20.77 -24.46
C LEU A 362 3.16 19.91 -24.73
N SER A 363 3.66 19.14 -23.75
CA SER A 363 4.84 18.30 -24.01
C SER A 363 4.95 16.95 -23.31
N ARG A 364 5.40 15.91 -24.04
CA ARG A 364 5.49 14.50 -23.58
C ARG A 364 4.14 13.85 -23.26
N ASN A 365 3.02 14.41 -23.73
CA ASN A 365 1.72 13.77 -23.53
C ASN A 365 1.58 12.58 -24.50
N SER A 366 1.01 11.47 -24.00
CA SER A 366 0.76 10.24 -24.77
C SER A 366 -0.74 10.08 -25.02
N VAL A 367 -1.13 9.95 -26.29
CA VAL A 367 -2.53 10.10 -26.74
C VAL A 367 -2.89 8.96 -27.70
N TYR A 368 -3.68 7.98 -27.23
CA TYR A 368 -3.99 6.73 -27.96
C TYR A 368 -5.49 6.53 -28.23
N ASN A 369 -5.86 6.19 -29.47
CA ASN A 369 -7.24 5.84 -29.91
C ASN A 369 -8.32 6.90 -29.58
N ASN A 370 -7.95 8.17 -29.62
CA ASN A 370 -8.86 9.30 -29.45
C ASN A 370 -9.41 9.75 -30.82
N SER A 371 -10.53 10.50 -30.88
CA SER A 371 -11.05 10.95 -32.19
C SER A 371 -10.11 11.98 -32.84
N PHE A 372 -9.75 13.02 -32.10
CA PHE A 372 -8.62 13.91 -32.39
C PHE A 372 -7.55 13.72 -31.33
N GLY A 373 -6.28 13.72 -31.72
CA GLY A 373 -5.17 13.68 -30.78
C GLY A 373 -4.98 15.02 -30.07
N ILE A 374 -4.56 16.02 -30.83
CA ILE A 374 -4.47 17.43 -30.41
C ILE A 374 -5.31 18.30 -31.36
N PHE A 375 -6.18 19.15 -30.83
CA PHE A 375 -6.99 20.08 -31.62
C PHE A 375 -6.85 21.53 -31.12
N LEU A 376 -6.51 22.45 -32.04
CA LEU A 376 -6.46 23.89 -31.78
C LEU A 376 -7.60 24.60 -32.52
N ASN A 377 -8.41 25.32 -31.75
CA ASN A 377 -9.49 26.15 -32.23
C ASN A 377 -9.28 27.61 -31.78
N SER A 378 -9.02 28.49 -32.74
CA SER A 378 -8.73 29.92 -32.54
C SER A 378 -7.71 30.15 -31.42
N SER A 379 -6.62 29.38 -31.45
CA SER A 379 -5.64 29.28 -30.36
C SER A 379 -4.23 29.52 -30.92
N ASP A 380 -3.55 30.54 -30.42
CA ASP A 380 -2.32 31.08 -30.99
C ASP A 380 -1.10 30.94 -30.06
N SER A 381 0.09 30.91 -30.66
CA SER A 381 1.39 30.97 -29.95
C SER A 381 1.63 29.88 -28.90
N ASN A 382 1.00 28.71 -29.04
CA ASN A 382 1.22 27.55 -28.16
C ASN A 382 2.44 26.73 -28.63
N GLU A 383 3.17 26.14 -27.68
CA GLU A 383 4.25 25.18 -27.96
C GLU A 383 3.71 23.75 -27.84
N ILE A 384 3.97 22.91 -28.84
CA ILE A 384 3.55 21.51 -28.90
C ILE A 384 4.79 20.67 -29.21
N SER A 385 5.40 20.07 -28.18
CA SER A 385 6.70 19.42 -28.34
C SER A 385 6.82 18.04 -27.67
N SER A 386 7.52 17.08 -28.29
CA SER A 386 7.78 15.76 -27.68
C SER A 386 6.53 14.92 -27.36
N ASN A 387 5.36 15.18 -27.93
CA ASN A 387 4.13 14.43 -27.66
C ASN A 387 4.01 13.20 -28.57
N THR A 388 3.40 12.12 -28.08
CA THR A 388 3.17 10.87 -28.83
C THR A 388 1.69 10.68 -29.08
N ILE A 389 1.26 10.79 -30.33
CA ILE A 389 -0.14 10.64 -30.76
C ILE A 389 -0.24 9.44 -31.69
N THR A 390 -1.05 8.46 -31.32
CA THR A 390 -1.16 7.17 -32.01
C THR A 390 -2.62 6.76 -32.22
N SER A 391 -2.91 6.14 -33.36
CA SER A 391 -4.23 5.57 -33.69
C SER A 391 -5.40 6.57 -33.58
N ALA A 392 -5.17 7.87 -33.80
CA ALA A 392 -6.24 8.86 -33.79
C ALA A 392 -7.23 8.62 -34.94
N ARG A 393 -8.53 8.57 -34.63
CA ARG A 393 -9.56 8.10 -35.58
C ARG A 393 -9.83 9.10 -36.71
N ASN A 394 -9.70 10.39 -36.43
CA ASN A 394 -9.77 11.47 -37.43
C ASN A 394 -8.37 11.99 -37.79
N TYR A 395 -7.69 12.65 -36.84
CA TYR A 395 -6.38 13.29 -37.09
C TYR A 395 -5.50 13.31 -35.84
N SER A 396 -4.20 13.12 -36.01
CA SER A 396 -3.21 13.28 -34.93
C SER A 396 -3.16 14.73 -34.41
N ILE A 397 -3.11 15.71 -35.33
CA ILE A 397 -3.17 17.14 -35.03
C ILE A 397 -4.10 17.89 -36.00
N ALA A 398 -4.96 18.76 -35.48
CA ALA A 398 -5.87 19.59 -36.25
C ALA A 398 -5.84 21.06 -35.78
N MET A 399 -5.95 22.01 -36.72
CA MET A 399 -5.93 23.44 -36.43
C MET A 399 -6.97 24.19 -37.28
N CYS A 400 -7.70 25.13 -36.67
CA CYS A 400 -8.62 26.00 -37.41
C CYS A 400 -7.86 27.13 -38.15
N ALA A 401 -8.54 27.86 -39.04
CA ALA A 401 -7.90 28.91 -39.85
C ALA A 401 -7.33 30.09 -39.00
N ALA A 402 -7.85 30.29 -37.78
CA ALA A 402 -7.45 31.35 -36.86
C ALA A 402 -6.55 30.83 -35.71
N SER A 403 -5.78 29.77 -35.91
CA SER A 403 -4.80 29.24 -34.93
C SER A 403 -3.39 29.39 -35.49
N ASN A 404 -2.67 30.42 -35.07
CA ASN A 404 -1.47 30.96 -35.72
C ASN A 404 -0.26 30.99 -34.78
N GLY A 405 0.95 31.00 -35.33
CA GLY A 405 2.21 31.17 -34.61
C GLY A 405 2.48 30.09 -33.56
N ASN A 406 1.80 28.95 -33.62
CA ASN A 406 2.06 27.80 -32.77
C ASN A 406 3.31 27.07 -33.27
N HIS A 407 4.13 26.57 -32.35
CA HIS A 407 5.39 25.89 -32.65
C HIS A 407 5.25 24.40 -32.37
N VAL A 408 5.39 23.57 -33.41
CA VAL A 408 5.09 22.14 -33.38
C VAL A 408 6.31 21.34 -33.83
N PHE A 409 7.09 20.80 -32.88
CA PHE A 409 8.35 20.14 -33.17
C PHE A 409 8.61 18.93 -32.28
N ASN A 410 9.44 17.99 -32.72
CA ASN A 410 9.78 16.77 -32.00
C ASN A 410 8.56 15.92 -31.58
N ASN A 411 7.40 15.94 -32.26
CA ASN A 411 6.26 15.09 -31.92
C ASN A 411 6.25 13.79 -32.73
N TYR A 412 5.70 12.72 -32.15
CA TYR A 412 5.50 11.43 -32.81
C TYR A 412 4.04 11.29 -33.23
N PHE A 413 3.74 11.55 -34.50
CA PHE A 413 2.41 11.45 -35.07
C PHE A 413 2.29 10.16 -35.90
N ASN A 414 1.49 9.20 -35.42
CA ASN A 414 1.29 7.92 -36.09
C ASN A 414 -0.20 7.50 -36.09
N SER A 415 -0.96 8.10 -37.02
CA SER A 415 -2.39 7.80 -37.22
C SER A 415 -2.70 7.71 -38.72
N LYS A 416 -3.89 7.18 -39.08
CA LYS A 416 -4.31 7.04 -40.49
C LYS A 416 -4.26 8.37 -41.27
N TYR A 417 -4.56 9.48 -40.60
CA TYR A 417 -4.30 10.83 -41.09
C TYR A 417 -3.63 11.61 -39.97
N ASN A 418 -2.52 12.29 -40.24
CA ASN A 418 -1.81 13.05 -39.20
C ASN A 418 -2.31 14.50 -39.09
N THR A 419 -2.46 15.22 -40.20
CA THR A 419 -2.66 16.69 -40.20
C THR A 419 -4.02 17.13 -40.74
N ARG A 420 -4.69 18.05 -40.04
CA ARG A 420 -5.80 18.86 -40.58
C ARG A 420 -5.64 20.34 -40.25
N VAL A 421 -4.74 21.01 -40.97
CA VAL A 421 -4.36 22.42 -40.74
C VAL A 421 -5.02 23.31 -41.80
N ARG A 422 -5.50 24.50 -41.41
CA ARG A 422 -6.30 25.41 -42.25
C ARG A 422 -5.67 26.80 -42.47
N ASN A 423 -4.39 26.95 -42.17
CA ASN A 423 -3.57 28.14 -42.41
C ASN A 423 -2.12 27.70 -42.62
N ALA A 424 -1.24 28.61 -43.05
CA ALA A 424 0.18 28.36 -43.24
C ALA A 424 1.06 29.23 -42.31
N SER A 425 0.57 29.54 -41.10
CA SER A 425 1.18 30.51 -40.17
C SER A 425 1.75 29.86 -38.90
N ASN A 426 2.05 28.56 -38.92
CA ASN A 426 2.59 27.80 -37.79
C ASN A 426 3.92 27.14 -38.17
N ASP A 427 4.83 27.02 -37.22
CA ASP A 427 6.17 26.47 -37.42
C ASP A 427 6.20 24.97 -37.08
N TRP A 428 6.73 24.14 -37.98
CA TRP A 428 6.64 22.66 -37.89
C TRP A 428 7.98 21.97 -37.55
N ASN A 429 8.98 22.73 -37.12
CA ASN A 429 10.29 22.23 -36.68
C ASN A 429 10.97 23.24 -35.76
N THR A 430 11.96 22.78 -35.02
CA THR A 430 12.98 23.64 -34.41
C THR A 430 14.32 23.48 -35.14
N THR A 431 15.26 24.40 -34.94
CA THR A 431 16.62 24.31 -35.49
C THR A 431 17.26 22.96 -35.13
N LYS A 432 17.91 22.28 -36.09
CA LYS A 432 18.66 21.02 -35.86
C LYS A 432 19.62 21.17 -34.68
N THR A 433 19.27 20.56 -33.54
CA THR A 433 19.94 20.77 -32.24
C THR A 433 20.26 19.42 -31.61
N ALA A 434 21.48 19.23 -31.12
CA ALA A 434 21.89 17.96 -30.52
C ALA A 434 21.05 17.63 -29.27
N GLY A 435 20.48 16.42 -29.25
CA GLY A 435 19.58 15.94 -28.20
C GLY A 435 18.62 14.88 -28.72
N THR A 436 18.35 13.86 -27.91
CA THR A 436 17.56 12.69 -28.34
C THR A 436 16.14 13.07 -28.74
N SER A 437 15.78 12.77 -29.99
CA SER A 437 14.45 13.01 -30.54
C SER A 437 13.42 12.02 -29.97
N ILE A 438 12.13 12.36 -30.12
CA ILE A 438 11.02 11.47 -29.75
C ILE A 438 11.03 10.14 -30.54
N ALA A 439 11.75 10.10 -31.66
CA ALA A 439 11.91 8.95 -32.53
C ALA A 439 13.26 8.23 -32.33
N GLY A 440 14.04 8.61 -31.30
CA GLY A 440 15.30 7.96 -30.89
C GLY A 440 16.57 8.56 -31.50
N GLY A 441 16.46 9.39 -32.54
CA GLY A 441 17.60 9.98 -33.24
C GLY A 441 18.41 11.01 -32.43
N PRO A 442 19.68 11.25 -32.78
CA PRO A 442 20.60 12.12 -32.02
C PRO A 442 20.30 13.64 -32.08
N TYR A 443 19.42 14.12 -32.97
CA TYR A 443 19.06 15.54 -33.09
C TYR A 443 17.56 15.81 -32.93
N LEU A 444 17.23 16.91 -32.25
CA LEU A 444 15.93 17.56 -32.29
C LEU A 444 15.78 18.34 -33.60
N GLY A 445 14.60 18.26 -34.22
CA GLY A 445 14.29 18.93 -35.49
C GLY A 445 12.79 19.12 -35.69
N GLY A 446 12.24 18.49 -36.72
CA GLY A 446 10.82 18.42 -37.04
C GLY A 446 10.08 17.34 -36.27
N ASN A 447 9.07 16.74 -36.89
CA ASN A 447 8.19 15.73 -36.29
C ASN A 447 8.31 14.38 -37.03
N PHE A 448 7.97 13.29 -36.36
CA PHE A 448 7.82 11.98 -36.98
C PHE A 448 6.39 11.83 -37.55
N TRP A 449 6.28 11.53 -38.84
CA TRP A 449 5.04 11.44 -39.61
C TRP A 449 4.80 10.02 -40.13
N GLY A 450 4.42 9.11 -39.22
CA GLY A 450 4.13 7.71 -39.53
C GLY A 450 2.66 7.42 -39.84
N THR A 451 2.38 6.23 -40.38
CA THR A 451 1.05 5.61 -40.40
C THR A 451 1.09 4.21 -39.76
N PRO A 452 -0.05 3.70 -39.26
CA PRO A 452 -0.14 2.33 -38.75
C PRO A 452 0.09 1.22 -39.79
N SER A 453 0.16 1.56 -41.08
CA SER A 453 0.51 0.63 -42.16
C SER A 453 2.02 0.55 -42.45
N GLY A 454 2.84 1.43 -41.87
CA GLY A 454 4.27 1.54 -42.19
C GLY A 454 4.58 2.40 -43.41
N GLU A 455 3.56 3.06 -43.99
CA GLU A 455 3.64 3.80 -45.26
C GLU A 455 3.79 5.32 -45.05
N GLY A 456 4.01 5.77 -43.82
CA GLY A 456 4.23 7.19 -43.52
C GLY A 456 5.56 7.72 -44.05
N HIS A 457 5.67 9.04 -44.19
CA HIS A 457 6.87 9.72 -44.68
C HIS A 457 8.10 9.32 -43.86
N SER A 458 8.01 9.45 -42.54
CA SER A 458 9.09 9.08 -41.60
C SER A 458 9.36 7.57 -41.46
N GLN A 459 8.65 6.72 -42.22
CA GLN A 459 8.85 5.27 -42.29
C GLN A 459 9.33 4.80 -43.67
N THR A 460 9.25 5.67 -44.69
CA THR A 460 9.49 5.32 -46.10
C THR A 460 10.56 6.17 -46.79
N LYS A 461 10.93 7.31 -46.20
CA LYS A 461 12.03 8.17 -46.69
C LYS A 461 13.36 7.78 -46.05
N ALA A 462 14.44 8.04 -46.78
CA ALA A 462 15.79 7.75 -46.32
C ALA A 462 16.33 8.81 -45.36
N ASP A 463 17.12 8.32 -44.41
CA ASP A 463 18.10 9.04 -43.60
C ASP A 463 19.47 8.51 -44.06
N ASN A 464 20.26 9.34 -44.76
CA ASN A 464 21.50 8.89 -45.39
C ASN A 464 22.76 9.19 -44.55
N ASP A 465 22.73 10.23 -43.70
CA ASP A 465 23.84 10.57 -42.80
C ASP A 465 23.67 9.95 -41.39
N SER A 466 22.55 9.26 -41.15
CA SER A 466 22.18 8.59 -39.89
C SER A 466 22.00 9.55 -38.71
N ASP A 467 21.47 10.75 -38.98
CA ASP A 467 21.21 11.78 -37.98
C ASP A 467 19.83 11.69 -37.32
N GLY A 468 18.94 10.82 -37.81
CA GLY A 468 17.56 10.67 -37.37
C GLY A 468 16.56 11.64 -38.01
N ILE A 469 16.88 12.23 -39.16
CA ILE A 469 16.07 13.18 -39.94
C ILE A 469 15.99 12.70 -41.40
N THR A 470 14.83 12.88 -42.05
CA THR A 470 14.65 12.55 -43.48
C THR A 470 15.23 13.63 -44.38
N GLU A 471 15.96 13.22 -45.41
CA GLU A 471 16.52 14.09 -46.44
C GLU A 471 15.45 14.79 -47.32
N GLU A 472 14.21 14.29 -47.29
CA GLU A 472 13.07 14.87 -48.00
C GLU A 472 12.13 15.60 -47.04
N ILE A 473 11.85 16.88 -47.31
CA ILE A 473 10.90 17.66 -46.50
C ILE A 473 9.50 17.05 -46.51
N PHE A 474 8.81 17.04 -45.37
CA PHE A 474 7.40 16.62 -45.32
C PHE A 474 6.52 17.84 -45.60
N SER A 475 5.70 17.79 -46.65
CA SER A 475 4.84 18.92 -47.02
C SER A 475 3.42 18.51 -47.42
N THR A 476 2.48 19.35 -47.04
CA THR A 476 1.07 19.35 -47.44
C THR A 476 0.66 20.79 -47.77
N ALA A 477 -0.59 21.02 -48.18
CA ALA A 477 -1.07 22.36 -48.55
C ALA A 477 -0.95 23.45 -47.45
N ASN A 478 -0.77 23.08 -46.17
CA ASN A 478 -0.74 24.00 -45.02
C ASN A 478 0.30 23.60 -43.95
N VAL A 479 1.19 22.65 -44.25
CA VAL A 479 2.22 22.14 -43.33
C VAL A 479 3.47 21.92 -44.15
N THR A 480 4.60 22.49 -43.72
CA THR A 480 5.91 22.21 -44.31
C THR A 480 6.89 22.02 -43.18
N ASP A 481 7.35 20.77 -43.02
CA ASP A 481 8.34 20.38 -42.06
C ASP A 481 9.68 20.13 -42.78
N TYR A 482 10.67 20.97 -42.48
CA TYR A 482 11.99 20.99 -43.10
C TYR A 482 12.97 19.99 -42.47
N LEU A 483 12.63 19.39 -41.32
CA LEU A 483 13.50 18.46 -40.60
C LEU A 483 12.71 17.23 -40.08
N PRO A 484 11.90 16.53 -40.91
CA PRO A 484 11.04 15.45 -40.42
C PRO A 484 11.87 14.31 -39.81
N LEU A 485 11.48 13.80 -38.64
CA LEU A 485 12.27 12.79 -37.93
C LEU A 485 12.13 11.40 -38.55
N VAL A 486 13.15 10.56 -38.41
CA VAL A 486 13.13 9.11 -38.68
C VAL A 486 13.18 8.33 -37.37
N ALA A 487 12.58 7.13 -37.35
CA ALA A 487 12.67 6.22 -36.23
C ALA A 487 14.04 5.52 -36.23
N VAL A 488 14.86 5.82 -35.22
CA VAL A 488 16.13 5.15 -34.98
C VAL A 488 15.89 4.05 -33.93
N GLU A 489 16.10 2.79 -34.32
CA GLU A 489 15.95 1.68 -33.37
C GLU A 489 16.96 1.80 -32.22
N ALA A 490 16.47 1.72 -30.98
CA ALA A 490 17.33 1.83 -29.81
C ALA A 490 18.34 0.66 -29.75
N PRO A 491 19.64 0.91 -29.59
CA PRO A 491 20.67 -0.13 -29.66
C PRO A 491 20.48 -1.19 -28.57
N VAL A 492 20.17 -2.41 -28.98
CA VAL A 492 19.90 -3.54 -28.08
C VAL A 492 21.22 -4.06 -27.49
N PHE A 493 21.53 -3.64 -26.26
CA PHE A 493 22.64 -4.17 -25.47
C PHE A 493 22.43 -5.65 -25.08
N PRO A 494 23.51 -6.41 -24.80
CA PRO A 494 23.38 -7.76 -24.26
C PRO A 494 22.93 -7.72 -22.80
N GLU A 495 22.16 -8.71 -22.35
CA GLU A 495 21.90 -8.95 -20.93
C GLU A 495 22.81 -10.09 -20.48
N ALA A 496 23.86 -9.81 -19.70
CA ALA A 496 24.73 -10.86 -19.16
C ALA A 496 24.02 -11.60 -18.02
N ASN A 497 23.84 -12.91 -18.14
CA ASN A 497 23.16 -13.72 -17.12
C ASN A 497 23.65 -15.17 -17.11
N PHE A 498 23.65 -15.80 -15.93
CA PHE A 498 24.03 -17.20 -15.75
C PHE A 498 23.49 -17.81 -14.45
N SER A 499 23.54 -19.14 -14.36
CA SER A 499 23.34 -19.92 -13.13
C SER A 499 24.47 -20.93 -12.92
N THR A 500 24.53 -21.54 -11.73
CA THR A 500 25.44 -22.63 -11.39
C THR A 500 24.69 -23.82 -10.81
N ASN A 501 25.31 -25.01 -10.84
CA ASN A 501 24.77 -26.20 -10.17
C ASN A 501 24.85 -26.10 -8.64
N ILE A 502 25.90 -25.48 -8.11
CA ILE A 502 26.18 -25.25 -6.69
C ILE A 502 26.86 -23.89 -6.51
N SER A 503 26.79 -23.31 -5.31
CA SER A 503 27.50 -22.09 -4.92
C SER A 503 28.45 -22.27 -3.72
N SER A 504 28.43 -23.44 -3.07
CA SER A 504 29.40 -23.80 -2.04
C SER A 504 29.55 -25.32 -1.87
N GLY A 505 30.64 -25.73 -1.22
CA GLY A 505 30.97 -27.11 -0.89
C GLY A 505 32.45 -27.27 -0.52
N PRO A 506 32.90 -28.47 -0.12
CA PRO A 506 34.29 -28.72 0.27
C PRO A 506 35.27 -28.60 -0.91
N PHE A 507 36.53 -28.28 -0.61
CA PHE A 507 37.65 -28.37 -1.54
C PHE A 507 37.95 -29.85 -1.91
N PRO A 508 38.23 -30.19 -3.19
CA PRO A 508 38.16 -29.36 -4.40
C PRO A 508 36.73 -29.25 -4.96
N LEU A 509 36.26 -28.02 -5.20
CA LEU A 509 34.87 -27.77 -5.57
C LEU A 509 34.69 -27.67 -7.09
N THR A 510 33.98 -28.63 -7.69
CA THR A 510 33.66 -28.65 -9.13
C THR A 510 32.31 -27.96 -9.41
N VAL A 511 32.32 -26.87 -10.17
CA VAL A 511 31.14 -26.06 -10.48
C VAL A 511 30.88 -26.04 -11.99
N GLN A 512 29.65 -26.40 -12.38
CA GLN A 512 29.13 -26.23 -13.74
C GLN A 512 28.39 -24.89 -13.81
N PHE A 513 28.84 -24.02 -14.70
CA PHE A 513 28.18 -22.75 -15.03
C PHE A 513 27.29 -22.93 -16.26
N THR A 514 26.15 -22.26 -16.30
CA THR A 514 25.20 -22.27 -17.43
C THR A 514 24.89 -20.84 -17.84
N ASP A 515 25.27 -20.45 -19.05
CA ASP A 515 24.92 -19.15 -19.62
C ASP A 515 23.42 -19.05 -19.91
N THR A 516 22.83 -17.94 -19.48
CA THR A 516 21.44 -17.54 -19.76
C THR A 516 21.36 -16.11 -20.32
N SER A 517 22.45 -15.60 -20.89
CA SER A 517 22.55 -14.24 -21.42
C SER A 517 21.68 -14.03 -22.66
N GLN A 518 21.11 -12.83 -22.78
CA GLN A 518 20.30 -12.43 -23.95
C GLN A 518 21.09 -11.49 -24.87
N ASN A 519 20.78 -11.53 -26.17
CA ASN A 519 21.34 -10.66 -27.22
C ASN A 519 22.87 -10.64 -27.33
N ALA A 520 23.57 -11.64 -26.79
CA ALA A 520 25.03 -11.75 -26.81
C ALA A 520 25.56 -12.46 -28.07
N ILE A 521 26.69 -11.97 -28.59
CA ILE A 521 27.44 -12.56 -29.71
C ILE A 521 28.69 -13.31 -29.18
N SER A 522 29.30 -12.80 -28.11
CA SER A 522 30.41 -13.48 -27.42
C SER A 522 30.33 -13.35 -25.90
N LEU A 523 31.01 -14.27 -25.21
CA LEU A 523 31.01 -14.44 -23.76
C LEU A 523 32.46 -14.57 -23.26
N SER A 524 32.74 -14.01 -22.08
CA SER A 524 34.02 -14.13 -21.38
C SER A 524 33.77 -14.32 -19.89
N TRP A 525 34.31 -15.41 -19.35
CA TRP A 525 34.30 -15.76 -17.93
C TRP A 525 35.65 -15.42 -17.30
N ASP A 526 35.59 -14.92 -16.07
CA ASP A 526 36.69 -14.84 -15.11
C ASP A 526 36.18 -15.53 -13.84
N PHE A 527 36.88 -16.55 -13.35
CA PHE A 527 36.43 -17.32 -12.18
C PHE A 527 36.88 -16.71 -10.84
N GLY A 528 37.63 -15.60 -10.86
CA GLY A 528 38.11 -14.93 -9.64
C GLY A 528 39.30 -15.62 -8.96
N ASP A 529 39.78 -16.74 -9.50
CA ASP A 529 40.96 -17.49 -9.05
C ASP A 529 42.19 -17.31 -9.96
N GLY A 530 42.06 -16.49 -11.01
CA GLY A 530 43.06 -16.32 -12.07
C GLY A 530 42.84 -17.18 -13.33
N ASN A 531 41.79 -18.00 -13.37
CA ASN A 531 41.39 -18.75 -14.56
C ASN A 531 40.22 -18.10 -15.31
N ASN A 532 40.17 -18.29 -16.63
CA ASN A 532 39.20 -17.68 -17.54
C ASN A 532 38.60 -18.71 -18.51
N SER A 533 37.47 -18.38 -19.14
CA SER A 533 36.89 -19.19 -20.22
C SER A 533 36.10 -18.35 -21.22
N THR A 534 35.92 -18.86 -22.45
CA THR A 534 34.99 -18.32 -23.46
C THR A 534 33.92 -19.34 -23.88
N ALA A 535 33.89 -20.51 -23.22
CA ALA A 535 32.85 -21.51 -23.47
C ALA A 535 31.47 -21.01 -22.99
N LYS A 536 30.38 -21.46 -23.63
CA LYS A 536 29.02 -21.06 -23.22
C LYS A 536 28.66 -21.58 -21.83
N ASN A 537 28.93 -22.85 -21.54
CA ASN A 537 28.61 -23.52 -20.27
C ASN A 537 29.87 -24.20 -19.69
N PRO A 538 30.83 -23.44 -19.14
CA PRO A 538 32.08 -24.02 -18.63
C PRO A 538 31.86 -24.83 -17.35
N VAL A 539 32.71 -25.83 -17.15
CA VAL A 539 32.95 -26.47 -15.85
C VAL A 539 34.30 -25.95 -15.34
N HIS A 540 34.35 -25.53 -14.08
CA HIS A 540 35.57 -25.11 -13.40
C HIS A 540 35.75 -25.88 -12.09
N ILE A 541 36.99 -25.98 -11.61
CA ILE A 541 37.33 -26.65 -10.35
C ILE A 541 38.17 -25.71 -9.50
N PHE A 542 37.65 -25.34 -8.33
CA PHE A 542 38.34 -24.48 -7.38
C PHE A 542 39.22 -25.31 -6.43
N TYR A 543 40.52 -24.99 -6.42
CA TYR A 543 41.55 -25.77 -5.74
C TYR A 543 42.11 -25.15 -4.44
N ALA A 544 41.39 -24.22 -3.81
CA ALA A 544 41.67 -23.79 -2.43
C ALA A 544 40.39 -23.37 -1.71
N VAL A 545 40.45 -23.37 -0.37
CA VAL A 545 39.40 -22.85 0.52
C VAL A 545 39.34 -21.31 0.42
N GLY A 546 38.15 -20.74 0.27
CA GLY A 546 37.96 -19.30 0.07
C GLY A 546 36.69 -18.95 -0.69
N THR A 547 36.46 -17.66 -0.94
CA THR A 547 35.33 -17.16 -1.72
C THR A 547 35.83 -16.50 -3.00
N TYR A 548 35.28 -16.93 -4.14
CA TYR A 548 35.68 -16.53 -5.49
C TYR A 548 34.51 -15.82 -6.20
N THR A 549 34.69 -14.55 -6.56
CA THR A 549 33.70 -13.78 -7.31
C THR A 549 33.83 -14.06 -8.80
N VAL A 550 33.00 -14.97 -9.31
CA VAL A 550 32.94 -15.31 -10.74
C VAL A 550 32.23 -14.20 -11.50
N ASN A 551 32.77 -13.79 -12.64
CA ASN A 551 32.25 -12.73 -13.52
C ASN A 551 32.03 -13.27 -14.95
N LEU A 552 30.79 -13.16 -15.45
CA LEU A 552 30.46 -13.35 -16.86
C LEU A 552 30.25 -12.00 -17.53
N THR A 553 31.04 -11.72 -18.56
CA THR A 553 30.87 -10.57 -19.46
C THR A 553 30.32 -11.03 -20.81
N ALA A 554 29.22 -10.43 -21.24
CA ALA A 554 28.55 -10.69 -22.51
C ALA A 554 28.69 -9.47 -23.44
N THR A 555 28.97 -9.71 -24.72
CA THR A 555 29.29 -8.67 -25.72
C THR A 555 28.42 -8.84 -26.96
N ASN A 556 27.98 -7.72 -27.56
CA ASN A 556 27.48 -7.67 -28.93
C ASN A 556 27.95 -6.39 -29.64
N ALA A 557 27.48 -6.14 -30.87
CA ALA A 557 27.87 -4.98 -31.66
C ALA A 557 27.50 -3.62 -31.01
N ASN A 558 26.52 -3.58 -30.12
CA ASN A 558 26.07 -2.40 -29.40
C ASN A 558 26.84 -2.16 -28.09
N GLY A 559 27.56 -3.16 -27.57
CA GLY A 559 28.45 -3.03 -26.40
C GLY A 559 28.46 -4.25 -25.47
N THR A 560 28.86 -4.02 -24.22
CA THR A 560 29.05 -5.03 -23.18
C THR A 560 28.13 -4.83 -21.97
N LYS A 561 27.81 -5.94 -21.30
CA LYS A 561 27.31 -6.00 -19.91
C LYS A 561 27.96 -7.17 -19.18
N SER A 562 27.91 -7.16 -17.86
CA SER A 562 28.49 -8.23 -17.02
C SER A 562 27.59 -8.56 -15.84
N LYS A 563 27.72 -9.78 -15.31
CA LYS A 563 27.08 -10.27 -14.09
C LYS A 563 28.12 -11.01 -13.25
N THR A 564 28.05 -10.86 -11.93
CA THR A 564 28.86 -11.65 -10.98
C THR A 564 28.02 -12.62 -10.14
N ALA A 565 28.68 -13.63 -9.58
CA ALA A 565 28.18 -14.48 -8.49
C ALA A 565 29.36 -15.07 -7.69
N ASP A 566 29.21 -15.18 -6.38
CA ASP A 566 30.25 -15.73 -5.50
C ASP A 566 30.14 -17.26 -5.34
N ILE A 567 31.28 -17.94 -5.35
CA ILE A 567 31.43 -19.37 -5.04
C ILE A 567 32.29 -19.51 -3.78
N THR A 568 31.81 -20.22 -2.76
CA THR A 568 32.54 -20.40 -1.49
C THR A 568 32.97 -21.85 -1.29
N VAL A 569 34.27 -22.09 -1.34
CA VAL A 569 34.91 -23.37 -1.06
C VAL A 569 35.21 -23.47 0.43
N LEU A 570 34.85 -24.61 1.03
CA LEU A 570 34.98 -24.91 2.46
C LEU A 570 36.03 -26.00 2.72
N ASP A 571 36.41 -26.16 3.98
CA ASP A 571 37.25 -27.27 4.46
C ASP A 571 36.37 -28.51 4.81
N GLU A 572 36.98 -29.69 5.02
CA GLU A 572 36.26 -30.95 5.29
C GLU A 572 36.29 -31.35 6.79
N GLU A 573 35.14 -31.21 7.48
CA GLU A 573 35.02 -31.57 8.90
C GLU A 573 34.85 -33.07 9.13
N ILE A 574 35.91 -33.74 9.60
CA ILE A 574 35.91 -35.18 9.90
C ILE A 574 35.70 -35.46 11.40
N LEU A 575 34.60 -36.12 11.74
CA LEU A 575 34.27 -36.57 13.11
C LEU A 575 35.10 -37.78 13.56
N PRO A 576 35.27 -38.00 14.88
CA PRO A 576 35.91 -39.19 15.42
C PRO A 576 34.97 -40.39 15.41
N VAL A 577 35.53 -41.60 15.38
CA VAL A 577 34.78 -42.87 15.43
C VAL A 577 35.30 -43.71 16.59
N ALA A 578 34.53 -43.82 17.68
CA ALA A 578 34.86 -44.71 18.79
C ALA A 578 34.79 -46.18 18.35
N ASN A 579 35.82 -46.96 18.64
CA ASN A 579 35.82 -48.40 18.44
C ASN A 579 36.81 -49.09 19.38
N PHE A 580 36.56 -50.33 19.77
CA PHE A 580 37.47 -51.12 20.59
C PHE A 580 37.25 -52.62 20.45
N THR A 581 38.22 -53.39 20.94
CA THR A 581 38.11 -54.84 21.20
C THR A 581 38.38 -55.14 22.68
N VAL A 582 38.03 -56.35 23.11
CA VAL A 582 38.30 -56.87 24.46
C VAL A 582 38.93 -58.25 24.37
N ASN A 583 39.81 -58.58 25.31
CA ASN A 583 40.43 -59.92 25.34
C ASN A 583 39.46 -61.03 25.82
N LYS A 584 38.37 -60.67 26.51
CA LYS A 584 37.32 -61.55 27.02
C LYS A 584 35.98 -60.81 27.04
N THR A 585 34.91 -61.46 26.60
CA THR A 585 33.51 -60.96 26.74
C THR A 585 32.73 -61.67 27.83
N SER A 586 33.26 -62.77 28.38
CA SER A 586 32.67 -63.48 29.52
C SER A 586 33.71 -64.30 30.29
N GLY A 587 33.30 -64.81 31.44
CA GLY A 587 34.09 -65.67 32.32
C GLY A 587 33.60 -65.61 33.76
N TYR A 588 34.27 -66.33 34.66
CA TYR A 588 33.88 -66.39 36.07
C TYR A 588 34.53 -65.27 36.88
N TYR A 589 33.87 -64.83 37.96
CA TYR A 589 34.41 -63.80 38.84
C TYR A 589 35.56 -64.36 39.71
N PRO A 590 36.61 -63.58 40.00
CA PRO A 590 36.89 -62.23 39.49
C PRO A 590 37.40 -62.25 38.04
N LEU A 591 36.76 -61.47 37.15
CA LEU A 591 37.08 -61.45 35.72
C LEU A 591 37.87 -60.19 35.33
N THR A 592 39.19 -60.34 35.18
CA THR A 592 40.05 -59.30 34.58
C THR A 592 39.92 -59.29 33.05
N VAL A 593 39.57 -58.13 32.49
CA VAL A 593 39.41 -57.85 31.06
C VAL A 593 40.38 -56.72 30.65
N LEU A 594 41.10 -56.93 29.54
CA LEU A 594 41.87 -55.88 28.86
C LEU A 594 41.01 -55.34 27.71
N PHE A 595 40.89 -54.01 27.68
CA PHE A 595 40.25 -53.26 26.60
C PHE A 595 41.33 -52.69 25.69
N ASN A 596 41.16 -52.79 24.37
CA ASN A 596 42.09 -52.26 23.39
C ASN A 596 41.36 -51.30 22.44
N ASP A 597 41.71 -50.02 22.50
CA ASP A 597 41.18 -48.98 21.63
C ASP A 597 41.54 -49.23 20.16
N LEU A 598 40.59 -48.90 19.28
CA LEU A 598 40.69 -48.92 17.82
C LEU A 598 40.00 -47.68 17.21
N SER A 599 39.85 -46.61 18.00
CA SER A 599 39.12 -45.40 17.60
C SER A 599 39.88 -44.62 16.53
N GLN A 600 39.14 -44.06 15.58
CA GLN A 600 39.72 -43.29 14.48
C GLN A 600 39.48 -41.80 14.66
N ASN A 601 40.46 -40.99 14.24
CA ASN A 601 40.44 -39.52 14.27
C ASN A 601 40.18 -38.91 15.68
N ALA A 602 40.44 -39.67 16.75
CA ALA A 602 40.23 -39.27 18.13
C ALA A 602 41.44 -38.52 18.71
N ILE A 603 41.17 -37.53 19.58
CA ILE A 603 42.16 -36.80 20.38
C ILE A 603 42.03 -37.20 21.86
N SER A 604 40.83 -37.53 22.32
CA SER A 604 40.57 -38.04 23.67
C SER A 604 39.54 -39.16 23.70
N LEU A 605 39.61 -39.98 24.74
CA LEU A 605 38.81 -41.19 24.96
C LEU A 605 38.19 -41.17 26.36
N SER A 606 36.99 -41.74 26.51
CA SER A 606 36.29 -41.88 27.78
C SER A 606 35.58 -43.22 27.87
N TRP A 607 35.99 -44.02 28.86
CA TRP A 607 35.47 -45.35 29.17
C TRP A 607 34.58 -45.32 30.41
N ASP A 608 33.47 -46.04 30.33
CA ASP A 608 32.53 -46.35 31.39
C ASP A 608 32.38 -47.88 31.41
N PHE A 609 32.76 -48.55 32.49
CA PHE A 609 32.83 -50.02 32.54
C PHE A 609 31.49 -50.68 32.92
N GLY A 610 30.45 -49.90 33.20
CA GLY A 610 29.10 -50.39 33.52
C GLY A 610 28.91 -50.90 34.96
N ASP A 611 29.94 -50.86 35.81
CA ASP A 611 29.89 -51.20 37.24
C ASP A 611 30.09 -49.97 38.17
N GLY A 612 30.28 -48.78 37.58
CA GLY A 612 30.59 -47.53 38.27
C GLY A 612 32.04 -47.07 38.13
N ALA A 613 32.95 -47.93 37.65
CA ALA A 613 34.32 -47.53 37.30
C ALA A 613 34.38 -46.88 35.90
N ASN A 614 35.29 -45.93 35.74
CA ASN A 614 35.54 -45.20 34.49
C ASN A 614 37.06 -45.09 34.22
N SER A 615 37.47 -44.83 32.98
CA SER A 615 38.87 -44.55 32.63
C SER A 615 38.99 -43.59 31.44
N THR A 616 40.15 -42.95 31.27
CA THR A 616 40.52 -42.18 30.07
C THR A 616 41.83 -42.69 29.45
N GLU A 617 42.33 -43.84 29.89
CA GLU A 617 43.48 -44.51 29.30
C GLU A 617 43.14 -45.07 27.91
N GLN A 618 44.15 -45.24 27.05
CA GLN A 618 43.90 -45.80 25.72
C GLN A 618 43.53 -47.29 25.77
N ASN A 619 44.24 -48.10 26.56
CA ASN A 619 44.06 -49.56 26.62
C ASN A 619 43.93 -50.05 28.08
N PRO A 620 42.84 -49.70 28.79
CA PRO A 620 42.71 -49.97 30.21
C PRO A 620 42.52 -51.46 30.53
N VAL A 621 42.96 -51.86 31.71
CA VAL A 621 42.67 -53.19 32.30
C VAL A 621 41.73 -53.00 33.48
N HIS A 622 40.56 -53.64 33.42
CA HIS A 622 39.56 -53.60 34.50
C HIS A 622 39.28 -55.01 35.05
N THR A 623 38.84 -55.11 36.30
CA THR A 623 38.52 -56.40 36.95
C THR A 623 37.17 -56.36 37.63
N TYR A 624 36.22 -57.10 37.05
CA TYR A 624 34.89 -57.28 37.63
C TYR A 624 34.95 -58.29 38.77
N SER A 625 34.59 -57.84 39.97
CA SER A 625 34.72 -58.61 41.23
C SER A 625 33.49 -59.44 41.60
N ALA A 626 32.38 -59.31 40.87
CA ALA A 626 31.12 -60.00 41.11
C ALA A 626 30.51 -60.55 39.80
N ALA A 627 29.59 -61.51 39.91
CA ALA A 627 28.78 -61.97 38.80
C ALA A 627 27.75 -60.91 38.37
N GLY A 628 27.52 -60.76 37.06
CA GLY A 628 26.65 -59.74 36.48
C GLY A 628 26.92 -59.48 35.00
N THR A 629 26.02 -58.77 34.33
CA THR A 629 26.19 -58.34 32.93
C THR A 629 26.47 -56.84 32.90
N TYR A 630 27.71 -56.47 32.61
CA TYR A 630 28.16 -55.09 32.58
C TYR A 630 28.18 -54.58 31.13
N THR A 631 27.66 -53.37 30.90
CA THR A 631 27.68 -52.75 29.56
C THR A 631 28.76 -51.68 29.52
N VAL A 632 29.88 -52.01 28.88
CA VAL A 632 31.00 -51.09 28.69
C VAL A 632 30.69 -50.14 27.56
N ARG A 633 31.06 -48.86 27.74
CA ARG A 633 30.88 -47.79 26.76
C ARG A 633 32.18 -47.00 26.58
N LEU A 634 32.63 -46.90 25.33
CA LEU A 634 33.72 -46.01 24.91
C LEU A 634 33.15 -44.85 24.09
N THR A 635 33.57 -43.62 24.40
CA THR A 635 33.27 -42.42 23.61
C THR A 635 34.58 -41.74 23.19
N ALA A 636 34.66 -41.25 21.96
CA ALA A 636 35.85 -40.60 21.41
C ALA A 636 35.55 -39.15 20.98
N THR A 637 36.48 -38.23 21.18
CA THR A 637 36.29 -36.79 20.88
C THR A 637 37.49 -36.22 20.13
N ASN A 638 37.24 -35.28 19.21
CA ASN A 638 38.23 -34.47 18.52
C ASN A 638 37.76 -33.00 18.40
N ALA A 639 38.48 -32.16 17.65
CA ALA A 639 38.13 -30.74 17.47
C ALA A 639 36.78 -30.50 16.77
N ASN A 640 36.36 -31.43 15.91
CA ASN A 640 35.13 -31.33 15.10
C ASN A 640 33.91 -31.91 15.85
N GLY A 641 34.12 -32.63 16.97
CA GLY A 641 33.04 -33.09 17.84
C GLY A 641 33.31 -34.42 18.55
N THR A 642 32.23 -35.06 19.00
CA THR A 642 32.26 -36.30 19.78
C THR A 642 31.50 -37.39 19.03
N SER A 643 32.06 -38.61 19.03
CA SER A 643 31.49 -39.75 18.32
C SER A 643 30.20 -40.25 18.99
N PRO A 644 29.32 -40.94 18.25
CA PRO A 644 28.44 -41.94 18.86
C PRO A 644 29.29 -42.92 19.70
N ALA A 645 28.78 -43.32 20.87
CA ALA A 645 29.54 -44.19 21.76
C ALA A 645 29.49 -45.65 21.30
N LYS A 646 30.66 -46.31 21.29
CA LYS A 646 30.77 -47.76 21.08
C LYS A 646 30.43 -48.48 22.37
N THR A 647 29.69 -49.58 22.30
CA THR A 647 29.42 -50.44 23.46
C THR A 647 29.81 -51.90 23.23
N ALA A 648 30.07 -52.60 24.33
CA ALA A 648 30.22 -54.05 24.40
C ALA A 648 29.73 -54.57 25.77
N THR A 649 29.15 -55.75 25.82
CA THR A 649 28.75 -56.39 27.08
C THR A 649 29.82 -57.36 27.57
N ILE A 650 30.09 -57.32 28.88
CA ILE A 650 30.91 -58.29 29.62
C ILE A 650 29.97 -59.07 30.54
N THR A 651 29.85 -60.37 30.33
CA THR A 651 28.98 -61.25 31.13
C THR A 651 29.82 -62.08 32.09
N VAL A 652 29.81 -61.71 33.37
CA VAL A 652 30.50 -62.42 34.44
C VAL A 652 29.54 -63.43 35.06
N THR A 653 29.84 -64.72 34.94
CA THR A 653 28.91 -65.82 35.25
C THR A 653 29.40 -66.73 36.37
N GLU A 654 28.59 -67.74 36.70
CA GLU A 654 29.00 -68.98 37.35
C GLU A 654 28.95 -70.13 36.31
N GLU A 655 29.52 -71.30 36.61
CA GLU A 655 29.85 -72.33 35.59
C GLU A 655 28.71 -73.34 35.29
N SER A 656 28.14 -73.29 34.08
CA SER A 656 27.42 -74.40 33.39
C SER A 656 27.03 -74.00 31.94
N SER A 657 26.63 -74.96 31.08
CA SER A 657 26.98 -74.90 29.64
C SER A 657 25.87 -75.11 28.56
N SER A 658 26.07 -74.39 27.44
CA SER A 658 25.86 -74.79 26.02
C SER A 658 24.61 -74.36 25.20
N SER A 659 24.87 -73.73 24.03
CA SER A 659 24.08 -73.65 22.77
C SER A 659 22.66 -73.02 22.76
N GLY A 660 22.14 -72.41 21.68
CA GLY A 660 22.72 -72.05 20.37
C GLY A 660 21.66 -72.01 19.24
N GLY A 661 21.79 -71.15 18.22
CA GLY A 661 20.97 -71.21 16.97
C GLY A 661 20.35 -69.89 16.47
N SER A 662 19.94 -69.87 15.20
CA SER A 662 19.42 -68.70 14.44
C SER A 662 18.59 -69.22 13.23
N SER A 663 17.92 -68.46 12.34
CA SER A 663 17.60 -67.02 12.12
C SER A 663 16.65 -66.92 10.90
N HIS A 664 15.86 -65.84 10.71
CA HIS A 664 15.57 -65.18 9.41
C HIS A 664 14.46 -64.09 9.44
N HIS A 665 14.29 -63.37 8.33
CA HIS A 665 13.39 -62.22 8.13
C HIS A 665 11.95 -62.61 7.70
N SER A 666 11.03 -61.65 7.84
CA SER A 666 9.90 -61.46 6.92
C SER A 666 9.63 -59.96 6.69
N SER A 667 8.84 -59.63 5.68
CA SER A 667 8.61 -58.26 5.18
C SER A 667 7.28 -57.65 5.64
N GLY A 668 7.16 -56.33 5.51
CA GLY A 668 5.91 -55.58 5.68
C GLY A 668 6.01 -54.20 5.03
N GLY A 669 5.03 -53.82 4.21
CA GLY A 669 5.07 -52.59 3.43
C GLY A 669 3.70 -51.92 3.29
N GLY A 670 3.72 -50.61 3.03
CA GLY A 670 2.56 -49.73 2.90
C GLY A 670 2.89 -48.33 3.47
N GLY A 671 2.25 -47.24 3.04
CA GLY A 671 1.33 -47.06 1.92
C GLY A 671 1.12 -45.56 1.72
N GLY A 672 1.46 -45.03 0.54
CA GLY A 672 1.67 -43.59 0.35
C GLY A 672 0.38 -42.76 0.26
N GLY A 673 0.23 -41.78 1.15
CA GLY A 673 -0.75 -40.70 1.06
C GLY A 673 -0.07 -39.33 1.08
N GLY A 674 -0.37 -38.46 0.12
CA GLY A 674 0.25 -37.14 0.00
C GLY A 674 -0.19 -36.17 1.08
N GLY A 675 0.60 -36.02 2.14
CA GLY A 675 0.45 -34.97 3.15
C GLY A 675 1.02 -33.62 2.68
N SER A 676 0.78 -32.57 3.47
CA SER A 676 1.60 -31.34 3.36
C SER A 676 3.05 -31.68 3.71
N PRO A 677 4.05 -31.17 2.97
CA PRO A 677 5.45 -31.35 3.32
C PRO A 677 5.86 -30.50 4.54
N GLU A 678 5.03 -29.53 4.95
CA GLU A 678 5.26 -28.72 6.15
C GLU A 678 5.13 -29.57 7.43
N PRO A 679 6.13 -29.56 8.34
CA PRO A 679 6.00 -30.22 9.63
C PRO A 679 4.80 -29.68 10.42
N GLN A 680 3.92 -30.58 10.88
CA GLN A 680 2.70 -30.19 11.62
C GLN A 680 2.99 -29.36 12.89
N THR A 681 4.20 -29.49 13.45
CA THR A 681 4.70 -28.67 14.55
C THR A 681 4.82 -27.18 14.21
N ASN A 682 5.10 -26.82 12.94
CA ASN A 682 5.24 -25.43 12.49
C ASN A 682 3.93 -24.82 11.96
N VAL A 683 2.93 -25.61 11.58
CA VAL A 683 1.61 -25.08 11.21
C VAL A 683 0.95 -24.42 12.43
N GLN A 684 0.57 -23.14 12.32
CA GLN A 684 -0.16 -22.41 13.35
C GLN A 684 -1.66 -22.73 13.28
N VAL A 685 -2.23 -22.62 12.08
CA VAL A 685 -3.64 -22.84 11.79
C VAL A 685 -3.79 -23.13 10.30
N LYS A 686 -4.77 -23.94 9.92
CA LYS A 686 -5.08 -24.19 8.51
C LYS A 686 -6.56 -24.29 8.24
N GLU A 687 -6.93 -23.94 7.02
CA GLU A 687 -8.30 -23.97 6.53
C GLU A 687 -8.36 -24.69 5.18
N LEU A 688 -9.49 -25.35 4.90
CA LEU A 688 -9.71 -26.13 3.69
C LEU A 688 -10.95 -25.65 2.96
N SER A 689 -10.83 -25.48 1.65
CA SER A 689 -11.91 -25.08 0.74
C SER A 689 -12.08 -26.12 -0.37
N ARG A 690 -13.28 -26.23 -0.96
CA ARG A 690 -13.61 -27.27 -1.95
C ARG A 690 -14.54 -26.73 -3.04
N ALA A 691 -14.13 -26.87 -4.30
CA ALA A 691 -14.87 -26.40 -5.46
C ALA A 691 -14.85 -27.44 -6.61
N GLN A 692 -15.79 -27.31 -7.54
CA GLN A 692 -15.81 -28.11 -8.78
C GLN A 692 -14.96 -27.42 -9.85
N VAL A 693 -14.01 -28.15 -10.43
CA VAL A 693 -13.06 -27.67 -11.43
C VAL A 693 -13.39 -28.26 -12.80
N THR A 694 -13.79 -27.39 -13.72
CA THR A 694 -14.27 -27.72 -15.07
C THR A 694 -13.50 -26.91 -16.10
N ASN A 695 -13.06 -27.56 -17.18
CA ASN A 695 -12.28 -26.91 -18.24
C ASN A 695 -12.98 -25.65 -18.80
N GLY A 696 -12.20 -24.60 -19.05
CA GLY A 696 -12.64 -23.33 -19.62
C GLY A 696 -13.45 -22.45 -18.67
N LYS A 697 -13.50 -22.77 -17.37
CA LYS A 697 -14.19 -21.96 -16.35
C LYS A 697 -13.22 -21.48 -15.27
N PRO A 698 -13.39 -20.24 -14.77
CA PRO A 698 -12.75 -19.81 -13.53
C PRO A 698 -13.35 -20.57 -12.35
N VAL A 699 -12.51 -20.84 -11.35
CA VAL A 699 -12.89 -21.46 -10.08
C VAL A 699 -12.28 -20.66 -8.92
N MET A 700 -13.03 -20.54 -7.84
CA MET A 700 -12.65 -19.84 -6.62
C MET A 700 -12.73 -20.78 -5.42
N PHE A 701 -11.77 -20.67 -4.51
CA PHE A 701 -11.67 -21.38 -3.26
C PHE A 701 -11.63 -20.35 -2.12
N GLU A 702 -12.81 -20.01 -1.60
CA GLU A 702 -12.97 -19.10 -0.47
C GLU A 702 -12.74 -19.83 0.87
N PHE A 703 -12.20 -19.13 1.86
CA PHE A 703 -11.91 -19.64 3.21
C PHE A 703 -12.83 -18.96 4.24
N PRO A 704 -14.07 -19.45 4.42
CA PRO A 704 -15.15 -18.72 5.09
C PRO A 704 -14.99 -18.61 6.61
N ASN A 705 -14.20 -19.48 7.25
CA ASN A 705 -13.92 -19.39 8.69
C ASN A 705 -12.91 -18.27 8.99
N ASN A 706 -12.21 -17.77 7.95
CA ASN A 706 -11.39 -16.58 8.00
C ASN A 706 -10.22 -16.70 9.01
N VAL A 707 -9.78 -17.92 9.34
CA VAL A 707 -8.82 -18.20 10.43
C VAL A 707 -7.35 -18.07 10.00
N THR A 708 -7.08 -18.04 8.70
CA THR A 708 -5.74 -17.78 8.14
C THR A 708 -5.62 -16.35 7.61
N CYS A 709 -4.42 -15.92 7.22
CA CYS A 709 -4.20 -14.68 6.48
C CYS A 709 -4.66 -14.74 5.00
N VAL A 710 -5.06 -15.90 4.48
CA VAL A 710 -5.64 -16.07 3.14
C VAL A 710 -7.15 -15.99 3.20
N VAL A 711 -7.76 -15.27 2.25
CA VAL A 711 -9.21 -15.08 2.13
C VAL A 711 -9.79 -15.91 0.99
N TYR A 712 -9.11 -15.93 -0.16
CA TYR A 712 -9.41 -16.84 -1.26
C TYR A 712 -8.19 -17.14 -2.12
N VAL A 713 -8.27 -18.21 -2.92
CA VAL A 713 -7.46 -18.37 -4.13
C VAL A 713 -8.35 -18.73 -5.32
N GLY A 714 -7.96 -18.30 -6.52
CA GLY A 714 -8.70 -18.60 -7.76
C GLY A 714 -7.78 -18.82 -8.95
N PHE A 715 -8.32 -19.41 -10.02
CA PHE A 715 -7.64 -19.62 -11.30
C PHE A 715 -8.65 -19.98 -12.41
N ASP A 716 -8.26 -19.80 -13.67
CA ASP A 716 -8.93 -20.40 -14.83
C ASP A 716 -8.43 -21.84 -15.02
N ALA A 717 -9.34 -22.80 -15.20
CA ALA A 717 -8.98 -24.22 -15.31
C ALA A 717 -8.83 -24.67 -16.78
N LYS A 718 -7.66 -25.19 -17.15
CA LYS A 718 -7.37 -25.76 -18.49
C LYS A 718 -7.81 -27.22 -18.65
N LYS A 719 -8.24 -27.87 -17.56
CA LYS A 719 -8.70 -29.26 -17.52
C LYS A 719 -9.82 -29.42 -16.50
N THR A 720 -10.76 -30.31 -16.80
CA THR A 720 -11.77 -30.75 -15.83
C THR A 720 -11.12 -31.72 -14.84
N ALA A 721 -11.25 -31.45 -13.55
CA ALA A 721 -10.69 -32.27 -12.47
C ALA A 721 -11.73 -32.63 -11.40
N GLY A 722 -12.98 -32.19 -11.55
CA GLY A 722 -14.03 -32.48 -10.58
C GLY A 722 -13.81 -31.76 -9.25
N LYS A 723 -14.15 -32.42 -8.14
CA LYS A 723 -14.16 -31.80 -6.81
C LYS A 723 -12.76 -31.73 -6.19
N ILE A 724 -12.04 -30.65 -6.48
CA ILE A 724 -10.73 -30.36 -5.89
C ILE A 724 -10.89 -29.84 -4.45
N THR A 725 -9.91 -30.16 -3.60
CA THR A 725 -9.73 -29.55 -2.28
C THR A 725 -8.49 -28.66 -2.32
N THR A 726 -8.59 -27.47 -1.72
CA THR A 726 -7.46 -26.55 -1.53
C THR A 726 -7.24 -26.33 -0.03
N ILE A 727 -5.99 -26.25 0.39
CA ILE A 727 -5.57 -26.03 1.77
C ILE A 727 -4.75 -24.72 1.84
N ALA A 728 -5.10 -23.84 2.79
CA ALA A 728 -4.26 -22.73 3.22
C ALA A 728 -3.70 -23.05 4.62
N GLU A 729 -2.38 -23.05 4.78
CA GLU A 729 -1.70 -23.33 6.06
C GLU A 729 -0.88 -22.12 6.50
N GLN A 730 -1.32 -21.39 7.53
CA GLN A 730 -0.55 -20.31 8.13
C GLN A 730 0.45 -20.88 9.13
N LEU A 731 1.69 -20.42 9.08
CA LEU A 731 2.80 -20.98 9.85
C LEU A 731 3.11 -20.16 11.11
N LYS A 732 3.72 -20.80 12.11
CA LYS A 732 4.25 -20.16 13.32
C LYS A 732 5.55 -19.43 13.01
N ASN A 733 6.45 -20.10 12.28
CA ASN A 733 7.74 -19.59 11.84
C ASN A 733 7.92 -19.84 10.33
N LYS A 734 9.01 -19.31 9.76
CA LYS A 734 9.49 -19.68 8.42
C LYS A 734 9.53 -21.22 8.28
N SER A 735 9.01 -21.75 7.17
CA SER A 735 9.13 -23.18 6.84
C SER A 735 10.61 -23.63 6.85
N PRO A 736 10.94 -24.83 7.34
CA PRO A 736 12.29 -25.38 7.20
C PRO A 736 12.64 -25.72 5.73
N LEU A 737 11.65 -25.72 4.83
CA LEU A 737 11.80 -26.04 3.40
C LEU A 737 12.19 -24.84 2.53
N VAL A 738 12.36 -23.64 3.11
CA VAL A 738 12.62 -22.40 2.38
C VAL A 738 13.78 -21.60 2.97
N SER A 739 14.52 -20.85 2.15
CA SER A 739 15.52 -19.89 2.63
C SER A 739 14.87 -18.74 3.41
N ALA A 740 15.66 -17.96 4.16
CA ALA A 740 15.16 -16.68 4.70
C ALA A 740 14.76 -15.73 3.55
N LEU A 741 13.89 -14.76 3.84
CA LEU A 741 13.56 -13.68 2.90
C LEU A 741 14.62 -12.57 3.02
N ASP A 742 15.17 -12.14 1.88
CA ASP A 742 16.40 -11.34 1.84
C ASP A 742 16.26 -9.90 2.37
N SER A 743 15.03 -9.35 2.40
CA SER A 743 14.76 -8.03 2.99
C SER A 743 13.29 -7.82 3.36
N GLY A 744 13.05 -6.88 4.28
CA GLY A 744 11.71 -6.50 4.76
C GLY A 744 11.32 -7.20 6.06
N GLU A 745 10.47 -6.54 6.84
CA GLU A 745 9.83 -7.13 8.02
C GLU A 745 8.73 -8.09 7.55
N VAL A 746 8.72 -9.33 8.05
CA VAL A 746 7.72 -10.34 7.66
C VAL A 746 6.53 -10.32 8.62
N TYR A 747 5.32 -10.24 8.06
CA TYR A 747 4.06 -10.33 8.80
C TYR A 747 3.65 -11.79 9.08
N LYS A 748 3.59 -12.61 8.02
CA LYS A 748 3.21 -14.03 8.09
C LYS A 748 3.86 -14.83 6.97
N TYR A 749 4.23 -16.08 7.30
CA TYR A 749 4.49 -17.14 6.33
C TYR A 749 3.22 -18.02 6.20
N PHE A 750 2.91 -18.45 4.98
CA PHE A 750 1.79 -19.37 4.72
C PHE A 750 2.02 -20.22 3.47
N ASN A 751 1.41 -21.40 3.42
CA ASN A 751 1.51 -22.34 2.31
C ASN A 751 0.13 -22.53 1.64
N LEU A 752 0.13 -22.76 0.33
CA LEU A 752 -1.09 -23.01 -0.47
C LEU A 752 -0.96 -24.28 -1.31
N TRP A 753 -1.84 -25.25 -1.02
CA TRP A 753 -1.89 -26.55 -1.69
C TRP A 753 -3.22 -26.72 -2.42
N VAL A 754 -3.22 -26.66 -3.75
CA VAL A 754 -4.42 -26.83 -4.60
C VAL A 754 -4.42 -28.22 -5.23
N GLY A 755 -5.36 -29.07 -4.80
CA GLY A 755 -5.45 -30.47 -5.22
C GLY A 755 -4.33 -31.35 -4.68
N ASN A 756 -4.25 -32.58 -5.19
CA ASN A 756 -3.08 -33.43 -4.96
C ASN A 756 -1.84 -32.74 -5.57
N SER A 757 -0.69 -32.87 -4.89
CA SER A 757 0.57 -32.19 -5.20
C SER A 757 0.90 -32.21 -6.71
N GLY A 758 0.80 -31.05 -7.36
CA GLY A 758 1.05 -30.86 -8.79
C GLY A 758 -0.18 -30.52 -9.65
N PHE A 759 -1.41 -30.55 -9.10
CA PHE A 759 -2.59 -30.17 -9.90
C PHE A 759 -2.51 -28.70 -10.37
N ALA A 760 -2.20 -27.75 -9.49
CA ALA A 760 -2.02 -26.34 -9.86
C ALA A 760 -0.67 -26.04 -10.54
N SER A 761 -0.38 -26.74 -11.63
CA SER A 761 0.72 -26.46 -12.56
C SER A 761 0.22 -25.71 -13.80
N SER A 762 1.12 -25.01 -14.50
CA SER A 762 0.84 -24.25 -15.73
C SER A 762 0.19 -25.07 -16.85
N ASN A 763 0.35 -26.39 -16.83
CA ASN A 763 -0.27 -27.37 -17.73
C ASN A 763 -1.76 -27.63 -17.45
N ASN A 764 -2.29 -27.15 -16.32
CA ASN A 764 -3.64 -27.44 -15.81
C ASN A 764 -4.42 -26.17 -15.44
N ILE A 765 -3.73 -25.05 -15.16
CA ILE A 765 -4.35 -23.76 -14.78
C ILE A 765 -3.73 -22.57 -15.52
N GLU A 766 -4.45 -21.45 -15.56
CA GLU A 766 -3.96 -20.11 -15.91
C GLU A 766 -4.57 -19.04 -14.97
N ASN A 767 -4.08 -17.81 -15.08
CA ASN A 767 -4.50 -16.65 -14.30
C ASN A 767 -4.64 -16.90 -12.77
N PRO A 768 -3.63 -17.48 -12.08
CA PRO A 768 -3.77 -17.82 -10.67
C PRO A 768 -3.72 -16.56 -9.80
N VAL A 769 -4.63 -16.44 -8.85
CA VAL A 769 -4.77 -15.28 -7.97
C VAL A 769 -4.85 -15.69 -6.50
N VAL A 770 -4.20 -14.92 -5.62
CA VAL A 770 -4.30 -15.03 -4.16
C VAL A 770 -4.88 -13.74 -3.61
N CYS A 771 -5.84 -13.83 -2.69
CA CYS A 771 -6.26 -12.71 -1.85
C CYS A 771 -5.90 -12.99 -0.39
N PHE A 772 -5.22 -12.04 0.24
CA PHE A 772 -4.72 -12.13 1.60
C PHE A 772 -5.03 -10.85 2.39
N LYS A 773 -4.96 -10.94 3.71
CA LYS A 773 -5.26 -9.83 4.64
C LYS A 773 -4.10 -9.56 5.59
N VAL A 774 -3.89 -8.29 5.93
CA VAL A 774 -2.84 -7.81 6.85
C VAL A 774 -3.49 -7.00 7.96
N GLU A 775 -3.16 -7.29 9.23
CA GLU A 775 -3.69 -6.54 10.37
C GLU A 775 -3.07 -5.13 10.45
N LYS A 776 -3.92 -4.12 10.65
CA LYS A 776 -3.51 -2.71 10.73
C LYS A 776 -2.57 -2.42 11.91
N SER A 777 -2.74 -3.15 13.03
CA SER A 777 -1.83 -3.12 14.18
C SER A 777 -0.39 -3.45 13.80
N TRP A 778 -0.15 -4.47 12.98
CA TRP A 778 1.22 -4.83 12.57
C TRP A 778 1.92 -3.69 11.80
N LEU A 779 1.18 -2.93 10.97
CA LEU A 779 1.73 -1.75 10.30
C LEU A 779 2.12 -0.65 11.32
N GLN A 780 1.32 -0.45 12.37
CA GLN A 780 1.59 0.52 13.43
C GLN A 780 2.79 0.09 14.29
N ASP A 781 2.74 -1.14 14.82
CA ASP A 781 3.76 -1.74 15.70
C ASP A 781 5.15 -1.76 15.06
N LYS A 782 5.22 -2.15 13.78
CA LYS A 782 6.46 -2.27 13.00
C LYS A 782 6.75 -1.07 12.10
N LYS A 783 5.92 -0.02 12.17
CA LYS A 783 6.06 1.25 11.42
C LYS A 783 6.20 1.06 9.91
N ILE A 784 5.45 0.10 9.37
CA ILE A 784 5.50 -0.34 7.97
C ILE A 784 4.75 0.64 7.08
N ASN A 785 5.39 1.08 6.00
CA ASN A 785 4.71 1.83 4.96
C ASN A 785 3.71 0.91 4.26
N GLN A 786 2.41 1.24 4.31
CA GLN A 786 1.33 0.48 3.67
C GLN A 786 1.59 0.21 2.17
N ASN A 787 2.20 1.17 1.47
CA ASN A 787 2.50 1.06 0.04
C ASN A 787 3.74 0.20 -0.26
N SER A 788 4.45 -0.27 0.79
CA SER A 788 5.58 -1.19 0.69
C SER A 788 5.22 -2.65 0.99
N ILE A 789 3.94 -2.95 1.26
CA ILE A 789 3.50 -4.33 1.49
C ILE A 789 3.64 -5.13 0.21
N THR A 790 4.29 -6.29 0.28
CA THR A 790 4.48 -7.20 -0.85
C THR A 790 4.17 -8.65 -0.47
N LEU A 791 3.74 -9.42 -1.47
CA LEU A 791 3.61 -10.87 -1.37
C LEU A 791 4.84 -11.49 -2.02
N ASN A 792 5.55 -12.35 -1.30
CA ASN A 792 6.72 -13.05 -1.81
C ASN A 792 6.36 -14.53 -1.94
N ARG A 793 6.73 -15.16 -3.06
CA ARG A 793 6.52 -16.59 -3.32
C ARG A 793 7.86 -17.31 -3.38
N TYR A 794 7.97 -18.45 -2.71
CA TYR A 794 9.12 -19.34 -2.86
C TYR A 794 8.86 -20.40 -3.93
N ASN A 795 9.76 -20.52 -4.89
CA ASN A 795 9.78 -21.57 -5.92
C ASN A 795 11.22 -21.78 -6.38
N ASP A 796 11.57 -22.98 -6.83
CA ASP A 796 12.89 -23.29 -7.41
C ASP A 796 14.07 -22.79 -6.53
N ASN A 797 13.93 -23.00 -5.22
CA ASN A 797 14.84 -22.57 -4.14
C ASN A 797 15.08 -21.05 -4.01
N LYS A 798 14.20 -20.20 -4.55
CA LYS A 798 14.31 -18.74 -4.49
C LYS A 798 13.00 -18.04 -4.11
N TRP A 799 13.10 -16.93 -3.39
CA TRP A 799 12.01 -15.97 -3.20
C TRP A 799 11.88 -15.03 -4.42
N SER A 800 10.66 -14.91 -4.93
CA SER A 800 10.26 -13.95 -5.96
C SER A 800 9.16 -13.04 -5.43
N GLN A 801 9.39 -11.73 -5.46
CA GLN A 801 8.41 -10.74 -5.05
C GLN A 801 7.32 -10.58 -6.13
N ILE A 802 6.06 -10.60 -5.70
CA ILE A 802 4.87 -10.45 -6.53
C ILE A 802 4.24 -9.08 -6.24
N PRO A 803 3.93 -8.27 -7.28
CA PRO A 803 3.16 -7.04 -7.11
C PRO A 803 1.77 -7.30 -6.53
N VAL A 804 1.34 -6.45 -5.58
CA VAL A 804 0.05 -6.59 -4.91
C VAL A 804 -0.81 -5.35 -5.14
N LYS A 805 -2.12 -5.52 -5.21
CA LYS A 805 -3.09 -4.44 -5.28
C LYS A 805 -3.98 -4.44 -4.04
N LEU A 806 -4.08 -3.30 -3.35
CA LEU A 806 -5.06 -3.11 -2.29
C LEU A 806 -6.47 -3.23 -2.91
N LEU A 807 -7.26 -4.17 -2.39
CA LEU A 807 -8.60 -4.52 -2.88
C LEU A 807 -9.69 -3.82 -2.09
N LYS A 808 -9.55 -3.80 -0.75
CA LYS A 808 -10.42 -3.11 0.21
C LYS A 808 -9.72 -3.02 1.56
N GLU A 809 -10.35 -2.36 2.52
CA GLU A 809 -10.01 -2.42 3.94
C GLU A 809 -11.27 -2.53 4.81
N ASP A 810 -11.10 -2.97 6.05
CA ASP A 810 -12.10 -2.85 7.12
C ASP A 810 -11.45 -2.22 8.38
N SER A 811 -12.14 -2.28 9.53
CA SER A 811 -11.63 -1.72 10.79
C SER A 811 -10.38 -2.44 11.34
N LYS A 812 -10.13 -3.70 10.96
CA LYS A 812 -9.00 -4.49 11.45
C LYS A 812 -7.95 -4.81 10.39
N TYR A 813 -8.36 -5.05 9.14
CA TYR A 813 -7.48 -5.55 8.08
C TYR A 813 -7.43 -4.67 6.82
N LEU A 814 -6.27 -4.66 6.18
CA LEU A 814 -6.08 -4.32 4.78
C LEU A 814 -6.17 -5.61 3.95
N TYR A 815 -6.89 -5.60 2.82
CA TYR A 815 -7.03 -6.76 1.93
C TYR A 815 -6.31 -6.50 0.62
N PHE A 816 -5.45 -7.43 0.22
CA PHE A 816 -4.64 -7.34 -0.99
C PHE A 816 -4.91 -8.52 -1.91
N THR A 817 -4.92 -8.28 -3.21
CA THR A 817 -4.97 -9.32 -4.26
C THR A 817 -3.68 -9.30 -5.08
N ALA A 818 -3.21 -10.48 -5.48
CA ALA A 818 -1.97 -10.66 -6.23
C ALA A 818 -2.11 -11.77 -7.27
N GLU A 819 -1.69 -11.50 -8.50
CA GLU A 819 -1.59 -12.49 -9.58
C GLU A 819 -0.26 -13.25 -9.41
N THR A 820 -0.31 -14.57 -9.31
CA THR A 820 0.86 -15.41 -8.96
C THR A 820 1.16 -16.44 -10.04
N PRO A 821 2.44 -16.72 -10.36
CA PRO A 821 2.81 -17.79 -11.31
C PRO A 821 2.36 -19.21 -10.88
N GLY A 822 1.98 -19.39 -9.62
CA GLY A 822 1.46 -20.66 -9.07
C GLY A 822 1.27 -20.59 -7.57
N PHE A 823 1.01 -21.73 -6.93
CA PHE A 823 0.85 -21.85 -5.47
C PHE A 823 1.99 -22.70 -4.88
N SER A 824 2.50 -22.31 -3.72
CA SER A 824 3.60 -22.95 -2.98
C SER A 824 3.70 -22.29 -1.58
N PHE A 825 4.90 -22.06 -1.07
CA PHE A 825 5.16 -21.29 0.15
C PHE A 825 5.18 -19.78 -0.16
N PHE A 826 4.64 -18.97 0.75
CA PHE A 826 4.53 -17.52 0.62
C PHE A 826 4.95 -16.79 1.92
N ALA A 827 5.37 -15.54 1.77
CA ALA A 827 5.64 -14.60 2.86
C ALA A 827 5.05 -13.22 2.55
N ILE A 828 4.25 -12.68 3.47
CA ILE A 828 3.80 -11.29 3.43
C ILE A 828 4.84 -10.44 4.13
N ALA A 829 5.38 -9.42 3.46
CA ALA A 829 6.42 -8.55 4.03
C ALA A 829 6.14 -7.06 3.76
N GLY A 830 6.90 -6.18 4.40
CA GLY A 830 6.88 -4.75 4.15
C GLY A 830 8.14 -4.04 4.67
N LYS A 831 8.31 -2.76 4.34
CA LYS A 831 9.45 -1.93 4.77
C LYS A 831 9.03 -0.88 5.79
N ALA A 832 9.84 -0.71 6.83
CA ALA A 832 9.66 0.36 7.81
C ALA A 832 9.88 1.74 7.16
N VAL A 833 9.23 2.77 7.69
CA VAL A 833 9.49 4.17 7.30
C VAL A 833 10.82 4.61 7.91
N GLU A 834 11.85 4.75 7.07
CA GLU A 834 13.13 5.33 7.47
C GLU A 834 12.98 6.83 7.78
N LYS A 835 13.73 7.30 8.79
CA LYS A 835 13.97 8.73 8.99
C LYS A 835 15.17 9.15 8.15
N GLU A 836 15.03 10.19 7.34
CA GLU A 836 16.16 10.81 6.66
C GLU A 836 17.22 11.26 7.67
N LYS A 837 18.47 10.84 7.45
CA LYS A 837 19.62 11.34 8.21
C LYS A 837 20.02 12.69 7.64
N VAL A 838 19.58 13.77 8.29
CA VAL A 838 20.13 15.11 8.04
C VAL A 838 21.62 15.10 8.36
N ALA A 839 22.46 15.44 7.38
CA ALA A 839 23.90 15.59 7.58
C ALA A 839 24.21 16.94 8.23
N GLU A 840 25.04 16.94 9.28
CA GLU A 840 25.50 18.17 9.92
C GLU A 840 26.48 18.93 9.02
N ALA A 841 26.14 20.15 8.63
CA ALA A 841 27.07 21.12 8.07
C ALA A 841 27.40 22.20 9.13
N LYS A 842 28.67 22.30 9.55
CA LYS A 842 29.13 23.40 10.41
C LYS A 842 29.30 24.70 9.61
N PRO A 843 29.09 25.88 10.23
CA PRO A 843 28.74 27.08 9.50
C PRO A 843 29.93 27.83 8.91
N SER A 844 29.72 28.43 7.73
CA SER A 844 30.55 29.52 7.21
C SER A 844 29.95 30.88 7.59
N THR A 845 30.72 31.71 8.27
CA THR A 845 30.33 33.07 8.62
C THR A 845 30.40 34.01 7.42
N ASN A 846 29.38 34.85 7.22
CA ASN A 846 29.58 36.18 6.68
C ASN A 846 28.52 37.16 7.21
N THR A 847 28.92 38.39 7.50
CA THR A 847 28.11 39.37 8.23
C THR A 847 27.81 40.62 7.42
N SER A 848 26.54 41.05 7.40
CA SER A 848 26.14 42.42 7.08
C SER A 848 25.16 42.97 8.13
N LYS A 849 25.65 43.94 8.91
CA LYS A 849 24.89 44.93 9.70
C LYS A 849 24.43 46.04 8.72
N LEU A 850 23.43 46.90 8.95
CA LEU A 850 22.48 47.24 10.03
C LEU A 850 21.17 47.72 9.30
N GLU A 851 20.04 48.17 9.86
CA GLU A 851 19.72 48.96 11.07
C GLU A 851 18.45 48.45 11.81
N LYS A 852 17.98 49.17 12.85
CA LYS A 852 16.88 48.79 13.76
C LYS A 852 15.74 49.83 13.75
N ASN A 853 14.52 49.42 14.10
CA ASN A 853 13.94 49.88 15.38
C ASN A 853 12.81 48.99 15.95
N SER A 854 12.66 49.01 17.28
CA SER A 854 11.47 48.69 18.12
C SER A 854 10.42 47.65 17.61
N THR A 855 10.33 46.41 18.13
CA THR A 855 9.64 45.95 19.38
C THR A 855 8.10 46.12 19.37
N VAL A 856 7.24 45.20 19.84
CA VAL A 856 7.32 44.23 20.96
C VAL A 856 6.46 42.96 20.68
N SER A 857 6.77 41.79 21.30
CA SER A 857 5.88 40.62 21.66
C SER A 857 5.06 39.88 20.55
N GLU A 858 4.77 38.56 20.62
CA GLU A 858 5.23 37.46 21.49
C GLU A 858 4.99 36.06 20.86
N THR A 859 5.82 35.09 21.26
CA THR A 859 5.69 33.60 21.30
C THR A 859 4.66 32.80 20.47
N GLU A 860 5.21 31.95 19.60
CA GLU A 860 4.85 30.52 19.29
C GLU A 860 4.78 29.59 20.55
N PRO A 861 4.52 28.25 20.46
CA PRO A 861 3.90 27.39 19.42
C PRO A 861 2.75 26.52 20.08
N GLU A 862 2.46 25.20 19.93
CA GLU A 862 2.74 24.06 19.02
C GLU A 862 1.63 22.96 19.20
N GLN A 863 1.68 21.85 18.42
CA GLN A 863 1.09 20.50 18.67
C GLN A 863 -0.47 20.36 18.71
N LYS A 864 -1.13 19.37 18.08
CA LYS A 864 -1.07 17.88 18.18
C LYS A 864 -1.43 17.35 19.58
N THR A 865 -2.23 16.29 19.75
CA THR A 865 -2.06 14.94 19.18
C THR A 865 -3.38 14.11 19.16
N GLU A 866 -3.34 12.96 18.48
CA GLU A 866 -4.26 11.79 18.58
C GLU A 866 -4.34 11.22 20.05
N GLN A 867 -5.12 10.19 20.47
CA GLN A 867 -5.72 9.01 19.80
C GLN A 867 -6.72 8.21 20.72
N GLU A 868 -7.77 7.60 20.13
CA GLU A 868 -8.43 6.25 20.37
C GLU A 868 -8.84 5.64 21.76
N ALA A 869 -9.72 4.59 21.65
CA ALA A 869 -9.97 3.43 22.55
C ALA A 869 -11.01 3.58 23.71
N GLU A 870 -11.81 2.57 24.16
CA GLU A 870 -12.09 1.18 23.67
C GLU A 870 -13.37 0.53 24.33
N LYS A 871 -14.06 -0.41 23.63
CA LYS A 871 -14.72 -1.67 24.14
C LYS A 871 -15.91 -1.65 25.15
N ASP A 872 -16.84 -2.63 25.26
CA ASP A 872 -17.18 -3.87 24.48
C ASP A 872 -18.57 -4.46 24.90
N LYS A 873 -19.23 -5.25 24.01
CA LYS A 873 -20.28 -6.31 24.25
C LYS A 873 -21.57 -5.97 25.06
N THR A 874 -22.75 -6.58 24.87
CA THR A 874 -23.35 -7.65 24.00
C THR A 874 -24.87 -7.35 23.89
N THR A 875 -25.79 -7.94 23.10
CA THR A 875 -25.95 -9.16 22.25
C THR A 875 -27.07 -8.82 21.19
N SER A 876 -27.64 -9.65 20.29
CA SER A 876 -27.63 -11.09 19.97
C SER A 876 -27.78 -11.34 18.43
N ILE A 877 -28.13 -12.58 18.03
CA ILE A 877 -28.03 -13.21 16.69
C ILE A 877 -29.23 -14.20 16.55
N PRO A 878 -29.90 -14.44 15.39
CA PRO A 878 -29.30 -14.82 14.09
C PRO A 878 -29.91 -14.22 12.78
N GLY A 879 -29.16 -14.27 11.66
CA GLY A 879 -29.68 -13.81 10.36
C GLY A 879 -28.84 -13.89 9.06
N PHE A 880 -27.56 -14.30 9.09
CA PHE A 880 -26.65 -14.55 7.95
C PHE A 880 -26.35 -13.41 6.91
N GLU A 881 -25.07 -13.21 6.62
CA GLU A 881 -24.54 -12.33 5.57
C GLU A 881 -24.19 -13.10 4.26
N ALA A 882 -23.24 -12.54 3.48
CA ALA A 882 -22.34 -13.18 2.50
C ALA A 882 -22.63 -12.99 1.00
N LEU A 883 -23.87 -13.10 0.52
CA LEU A 883 -24.11 -13.31 -0.93
C LEU A 883 -23.62 -12.18 -1.87
N TYR A 884 -23.68 -10.91 -1.44
CA TYR A 884 -23.42 -9.77 -2.32
C TYR A 884 -21.94 -9.49 -2.61
N VAL A 885 -21.02 -9.87 -1.72
CA VAL A 885 -19.57 -9.57 -1.89
C VAL A 885 -18.98 -10.39 -3.05
N VAL A 886 -19.40 -11.65 -3.18
CA VAL A 886 -18.93 -12.58 -4.22
C VAL A 886 -19.37 -12.12 -5.62
N ALA A 887 -20.60 -11.62 -5.76
CA ALA A 887 -21.13 -11.14 -7.04
C ALA A 887 -20.33 -9.95 -7.61
N CYS A 888 -19.93 -9.00 -6.76
CA CYS A 888 -19.09 -7.87 -7.17
C CYS A 888 -17.69 -8.31 -7.59
N LEU A 889 -17.10 -9.29 -6.89
CA LEU A 889 -15.78 -9.83 -7.24
C LEU A 889 -15.79 -10.60 -8.58
N PHE A 890 -16.87 -11.34 -8.86
CA PHE A 890 -17.02 -12.08 -10.12
C PHE A 890 -17.08 -11.14 -11.34
N MET A 891 -17.67 -9.94 -11.21
CA MET A 891 -17.64 -8.94 -12.28
C MET A 891 -16.24 -8.37 -12.52
N VAL A 892 -15.41 -8.17 -11.49
CA VAL A 892 -14.02 -7.69 -11.66
C VAL A 892 -13.17 -8.70 -12.46
N PHE A 893 -13.40 -10.01 -12.24
CA PHE A 893 -12.73 -11.05 -13.02
C PHE A 893 -13.22 -11.09 -14.48
N LEU A 894 -14.54 -11.01 -14.71
CA LEU A 894 -15.12 -11.04 -16.05
C LEU A 894 -14.84 -9.79 -16.90
N HIS A 895 -14.70 -8.60 -16.27
CA HIS A 895 -14.51 -7.34 -17.00
C HIS A 895 -13.12 -7.20 -17.66
N ARG A 896 -12.16 -8.05 -17.30
CA ARG A 896 -10.84 -8.18 -17.97
C ARG A 896 -10.85 -9.08 -19.21
N ARG A 897 -12.02 -9.60 -19.63
CA ARG A 897 -12.16 -10.55 -20.75
C ARG A 897 -13.05 -10.00 -21.89
N LYS A 898 -12.97 -8.68 -22.11
CA LYS A 898 -13.54 -7.94 -23.25
C LYS A 898 -12.56 -6.87 -23.70
#